data_AF-A0A369HB36-F1
#
_entry.id   AF-A0A369HB36-F1
#
_cell.length_a   1.000
_cell.length_b   1.000
_cell.length_c   1.000
_cell.angle_alpha   90.00
_cell.angle_beta   90.00
_cell.angle_gamma   90.00
#
_symmetry.space_group_name_H-M   'P 1'
#
loop_
_entity.id
_entity.type
_entity.pdbx_description
1 polymer ?
#
loop_
_entity_poly.entity_id
_entity_poly.type
_entity_poly.pdbx_seq_one_letter_code
_entity_poly.pdbx_strand_id
1 'polypeptide(L)'
;HRLFAARSRGNNKKQRSSIIMNEDGKRGPDRAPGKELYPMVNWKYDLFLYVMGNMVDLFFREVVPRGSWKVPQSGPVLFVAAPHANQFVDAIILQRTLKLEATRRVSLLIAQKSVHGFIGWASRQVGSVPVGRAQDSAVPATGTIYLPDPIGDPTLVRGIGTRFGEGEGEPQGMVFLPSGKKTTGASVDIAEIKGPEEMRIKRPFKGKLAMQQLTGRDDVDDDGRLTRTELRGPAPGYQGTRFKVAPHIDQTKVYEAVFARLRSGGCVGIFPEGGSHDRTELLPLKAGVAIMALGALAESPDCGLKIVPVGMNYFHAHKFRSRAVVEFGTPFEIPAPVVELYRNNRRREAIGQVLDTVHQALSSVTVSAPDYDTLMLVQAARRLYNPTGKKLPLPVVVELNRRLAMGYERYKEDERITSLSQAVKSYNQQLRYLNLKDHQVQYARMSLLKVLLLIVYRSAKLAVLLAFTVPGLLLFAPVFVASKIISGRKAKTALAGSTVKIRGHDVMATWKILVALGLAPTLYHAYSIGVVFLVWHDRLWGRVPGWVPLWLVYLGVWPVMIGMTLAALRFGEVGMDIFKSLRPLVLCLLPTSSFSIHKLRVKRAELSVQVAELINELGPDMFADFDKTRLIPDVTRVESQTAGAAASAAAGATAADEGWSGEFVYEVESPPRSTTRSSRRLPRNDSFSNIGAVGIFSTRPPSRSRSRSRSSSGLGMGGFPLSAFTTLDSTEGFNEASRKIRAAMKDRRRRSDRLRVHDGGNEPEEAEAGGEEEYEVEEVERDSEAEGDCTIRYPRGFKIDTEDELYGNIKGWSTHLVVGTGKTDWTRDVVDEVGSVMEAVGRASKPENGRLMLSASNMPTMADHHTGSAYDCPTTVLLLPAMVLIRNVQPSNVPILMDKIISTAPTNSSPLTPSWLSLSDSFFSSMRIDDDGNNDGDDNDAGRSKRIRSIEQESTPKLKIESCPHAAIILLCSQKTRDARCGQSAPLLRRELERHLRPLGLSRDLDDERPGGVGVYFISHVGGHKYSANMLVYRRPDAFGMDEGEKEDLEKEEVGDEEEEKKKEDEGEKGGERKDVGAAQCIWLARIRPEDCENVVRYTVLRGKVVKPESQLRGGFDRGRGLTSW
;
A
#
# COMPACT_ATOMS: atom_id res chain seq x y z
N HIS A 1 32.17 -43.32 -7.31
CA HIS A 1 32.65 -43.19 -5.92
C HIS A 1 34.08 -43.75 -5.66
N ARG A 2 34.97 -43.86 -6.67
CA ARG A 2 36.40 -44.22 -6.44
C ARG A 2 37.44 -43.44 -7.27
N LEU A 3 37.02 -42.42 -8.04
CA LEU A 3 37.94 -41.54 -8.80
C LEU A 3 37.94 -40.08 -8.33
N PHE A 4 37.14 -39.73 -7.30
CA PHE A 4 37.12 -38.39 -6.69
C PHE A 4 37.95 -38.25 -5.40
N ALA A 5 38.54 -39.35 -4.91
CA ALA A 5 39.24 -39.39 -3.62
C ALA A 5 40.73 -39.01 -3.68
N ALA A 6 41.32 -38.83 -4.87
CA ALA A 6 42.77 -38.61 -5.02
C ALA A 6 43.21 -37.16 -5.24
N ARG A 7 42.29 -36.19 -5.35
CA ARG A 7 42.62 -34.77 -5.61
C ARG A 7 42.33 -33.81 -4.43
N SER A 8 41.95 -34.36 -3.27
CA SER A 8 41.58 -33.60 -2.05
C SER A 8 42.64 -33.63 -0.94
N ARG A 9 43.86 -34.13 -1.21
CA ARG A 9 44.97 -34.13 -0.25
C ARG A 9 46.16 -33.39 -0.85
N GLY A 10 46.13 -32.06 -0.81
CA GLY A 10 47.23 -31.26 -1.35
C GLY A 10 46.90 -29.79 -1.57
N ASN A 11 46.34 -29.10 -0.57
CA ASN A 11 46.46 -27.64 -0.50
C ASN A 11 46.14 -27.10 0.90
N ASN A 12 46.91 -27.57 1.89
CA ASN A 12 47.11 -26.84 3.15
C ASN A 12 48.45 -26.10 3.05
N LYS A 13 48.57 -25.18 2.09
CA LYS A 13 49.66 -24.21 2.07
C LYS A 13 49.33 -23.17 3.12
N LYS A 14 50.04 -23.22 4.25
CA LYS A 14 50.22 -22.13 5.21
C LYS A 14 50.30 -20.81 4.43
N GLN A 15 49.27 -19.98 4.57
CA GLN A 15 49.35 -18.56 4.23
C GLN A 15 50.45 -17.98 5.12
N ARG A 16 51.59 -17.66 4.53
CA ARG A 16 52.61 -16.81 5.15
C ARG A 16 51.93 -15.47 5.44
N SER A 17 51.69 -15.20 6.71
CA SER A 17 51.42 -13.86 7.22
C SER A 17 52.55 -12.93 6.78
N SER A 18 52.19 -11.81 6.16
CA SER A 18 53.09 -10.69 5.94
C SER A 18 53.55 -10.17 7.30
N ILE A 19 54.86 -10.29 7.56
CA ILE A 19 55.52 -9.80 8.76
C ILE A 19 55.59 -8.28 8.62
N ILE A 20 54.82 -7.55 9.43
CA ILE A 20 54.99 -6.10 9.61
C ILE A 20 55.97 -5.94 10.79
N MET A 21 57.15 -5.41 10.51
CA MET A 21 58.09 -4.99 11.56
C MET A 21 57.79 -3.55 11.95
N ASN A 22 57.70 -3.26 13.26
CA ASN A 22 57.76 -1.89 13.75
C ASN A 22 59.19 -1.34 13.60
N GLU A 23 59.33 -0.01 13.53
CA GLU A 23 60.61 0.71 13.32
C GLU A 23 61.71 0.36 14.34
N ASP A 24 61.38 -0.26 15.48
CA ASP A 24 62.32 -0.68 16.52
C ASP A 24 62.67 -2.19 16.54
N GLY A 25 62.29 -2.97 15.52
CA GLY A 25 62.77 -4.36 15.35
C GLY A 25 62.35 -5.38 16.43
N LYS A 26 61.45 -5.03 17.35
CA LYS A 26 60.90 -5.97 18.36
C LYS A 26 59.50 -6.47 17.98
N ARG A 27 59.30 -7.79 18.04
CA ARG A 27 58.00 -8.45 17.87
C ARG A 27 57.03 -7.93 18.93
N GLY A 28 55.99 -7.21 18.52
CA GLY A 28 54.80 -7.03 19.35
C GLY A 28 54.15 -8.39 19.62
N PRO A 29 53.44 -8.57 20.75
CA PRO A 29 52.85 -9.85 21.08
C PRO A 29 51.80 -10.23 20.03
N ASP A 30 52.09 -11.26 19.23
CA ASP A 30 51.13 -11.96 18.38
C ASP A 30 49.97 -12.43 19.27
N ARG A 31 48.86 -11.68 19.31
CA ARG A 31 47.61 -12.19 19.86
C ARG A 31 47.21 -13.37 18.98
N ALA A 32 47.35 -14.59 19.51
CA ALA A 32 46.88 -15.80 18.88
C ALA A 32 45.45 -15.57 18.33
N PRO A 33 45.12 -16.00 17.10
CA PRO A 33 43.78 -15.81 16.56
C PRO A 33 42.80 -16.51 17.51
N GLY A 34 42.00 -15.71 18.22
CA GLY A 34 40.99 -16.21 19.14
C GLY A 34 40.12 -17.24 18.43
N LYS A 35 39.75 -18.32 19.13
CA LYS A 35 38.83 -19.33 18.58
C LYS A 35 37.57 -18.63 18.10
N GLU A 36 37.30 -18.72 16.79
CA GLU A 36 36.11 -18.13 16.21
C GLU A 36 34.87 -18.75 16.86
N LEU A 37 34.02 -17.93 17.49
CA LEU A 37 32.85 -18.38 18.26
C LEU A 37 31.85 -19.20 17.42
N TYR A 38 31.74 -18.89 16.13
CA TYR A 38 30.82 -19.54 15.18
C TYR A 38 31.57 -19.95 13.91
N PRO A 39 32.39 -21.03 13.94
CA PRO A 39 33.24 -21.40 12.81
C PRO A 39 32.41 -21.89 11.62
N MET A 40 32.73 -21.39 10.42
CA MET A 40 32.05 -21.79 9.20
C MET A 40 32.81 -22.96 8.52
N VAL A 41 32.15 -24.10 8.39
CA VAL A 41 32.72 -25.27 7.70
C VAL A 41 32.31 -25.23 6.23
N ASN A 42 33.28 -24.93 5.35
CA ASN A 42 33.03 -24.67 3.92
C ASN A 42 32.19 -25.74 3.19
N TRP A 43 32.45 -27.02 3.41
CA TRP A 43 31.71 -28.09 2.72
C TRP A 43 30.27 -28.25 3.26
N LYS A 44 30.06 -28.01 4.57
CA LYS A 44 28.72 -28.02 5.17
C LYS A 44 27.88 -26.86 4.65
N TYR A 45 28.50 -25.67 4.58
CA TYR A 45 27.92 -24.48 3.98
C TYR A 45 27.49 -24.74 2.54
N ASP A 46 28.42 -25.22 1.71
CA ASP A 46 28.17 -25.43 0.27
C ASP A 46 27.10 -26.52 0.03
N LEU A 47 27.13 -27.62 0.79
CA LEU A 47 26.12 -28.69 0.70
C LEU A 47 24.72 -28.21 1.12
N PHE A 48 24.63 -27.52 2.25
CA PHE A 48 23.36 -26.98 2.74
C PHE A 48 22.78 -25.96 1.75
N LEU A 49 23.63 -25.05 1.25
CA LEU A 49 23.22 -24.02 0.30
C LEU A 49 22.83 -24.61 -1.06
N TYR A 50 23.46 -25.72 -1.48
CA TYR A 50 23.03 -26.47 -2.67
C TYR A 50 21.62 -27.02 -2.49
N VAL A 51 21.33 -27.73 -1.39
CA VAL A 51 20.01 -28.32 -1.13
C VAL A 51 18.94 -27.24 -1.01
N MET A 52 19.14 -26.24 -0.14
CA MET A 52 18.19 -25.15 0.05
C MET A 52 18.07 -24.27 -1.20
N GLY A 53 19.16 -24.10 -1.95
CA GLY A 53 19.17 -23.40 -3.22
C GLY A 53 18.22 -24.04 -4.24
N ASN A 54 18.31 -25.35 -4.43
CA ASN A 54 17.40 -26.07 -5.34
C ASN A 54 15.92 -25.87 -4.94
N MET A 55 15.61 -25.78 -3.64
CA MET A 55 14.25 -25.46 -3.18
C MET A 55 13.84 -24.03 -3.54
N VAL A 56 14.74 -23.06 -3.40
CA VAL A 56 14.50 -21.68 -3.80
C VAL A 56 14.27 -21.58 -5.31
N ASP A 57 14.99 -22.34 -6.16
CA ASP A 57 14.73 -22.39 -7.62
C ASP A 57 13.43 -23.09 -8.00
N LEU A 58 12.94 -23.99 -7.15
CA LEU A 58 11.61 -24.56 -7.32
C LEU A 58 10.55 -23.51 -7.00
N PHE A 59 10.75 -22.76 -5.90
CA PHE A 59 9.83 -21.72 -5.44
C PHE A 59 9.82 -20.49 -6.34
N PHE A 60 10.98 -19.95 -6.74
CA PHE A 60 11.10 -18.81 -7.63
C PHE A 60 11.30 -19.27 -9.07
N ARG A 61 10.64 -18.60 -10.01
CA ARG A 61 10.83 -18.86 -11.43
C ARG A 61 12.23 -18.51 -11.90
N GLU A 62 12.78 -17.44 -11.36
CA GLU A 62 14.07 -16.90 -11.75
C GLU A 62 14.59 -16.00 -10.63
N VAL A 63 15.88 -16.13 -10.33
CA VAL A 63 16.64 -15.23 -9.44
C VAL A 63 17.80 -14.69 -10.26
N VAL A 64 17.79 -13.37 -10.52
CA VAL A 64 18.81 -12.75 -11.39
C VAL A 64 19.74 -11.85 -10.59
N PRO A 65 21.06 -12.08 -10.63
CA PRO A 65 22.04 -11.16 -10.07
C PRO A 65 22.28 -9.95 -11.00
N ARG A 66 22.52 -8.80 -10.37
CA ARG A 66 22.92 -7.54 -11.00
C ARG A 66 24.11 -6.96 -10.27
N GLY A 67 25.11 -6.48 -11.00
CA GLY A 67 26.26 -5.83 -10.37
C GLY A 67 27.18 -6.79 -9.59
N SER A 68 27.04 -8.11 -9.77
CA SER A 68 27.86 -9.10 -9.06
C SER A 68 29.37 -8.93 -9.28
N TRP A 69 29.77 -8.40 -10.44
CA TRP A 69 31.16 -8.04 -10.75
C TRP A 69 31.73 -6.91 -9.88
N LYS A 70 30.86 -6.10 -9.25
CA LYS A 70 31.27 -5.05 -8.31
C LYS A 70 31.68 -5.65 -6.96
N VAL A 71 31.30 -6.89 -6.66
CA VAL A 71 31.61 -7.53 -5.38
C VAL A 71 33.12 -7.82 -5.30
N PRO A 72 33.81 -7.35 -4.25
CA PRO A 72 35.22 -7.65 -4.05
C PRO A 72 35.48 -9.16 -3.94
N GLN A 73 36.41 -9.67 -4.73
CA GLN A 73 36.74 -11.10 -4.78
C GLN A 73 37.56 -11.57 -3.56
N SER A 74 38.38 -10.69 -2.99
CA SER A 74 39.20 -10.92 -1.79
C SER A 74 39.02 -9.80 -0.75
N GLY A 75 39.50 -10.02 0.48
CA GLY A 75 39.41 -9.04 1.58
C GLY A 75 38.05 -9.04 2.29
N PRO A 76 37.93 -8.33 3.42
CA PRO A 76 36.71 -8.32 4.22
C PRO A 76 35.61 -7.46 3.63
N VAL A 77 34.39 -8.02 3.65
CA VAL A 77 33.21 -7.35 3.09
C VAL A 77 32.04 -7.43 4.05
N LEU A 78 31.43 -6.28 4.32
CA LEU A 78 30.15 -6.16 5.00
C LEU A 78 29.04 -5.94 3.98
N PHE A 79 28.22 -6.96 3.74
CA PHE A 79 27.05 -6.85 2.88
C PHE A 79 25.88 -6.26 3.67
N VAL A 80 25.31 -5.18 3.18
CA VAL A 80 24.14 -4.55 3.78
C VAL A 80 22.98 -4.73 2.82
N ALA A 81 21.96 -5.50 3.20
CA ALA A 81 20.89 -5.89 2.29
C ALA A 81 19.53 -5.29 2.70
N ALA A 82 18.77 -4.77 1.74
CA ALA A 82 17.42 -4.25 1.93
C ALA A 82 16.64 -4.21 0.59
N PRO A 83 15.30 -4.11 0.59
CA PRO A 83 14.40 -4.29 1.72
C PRO A 83 14.33 -5.77 2.16
N HIS A 84 14.05 -6.01 3.44
CA HIS A 84 13.93 -7.37 3.99
C HIS A 84 12.51 -7.93 3.81
N ALA A 85 12.15 -8.27 2.58
CA ALA A 85 10.79 -8.69 2.23
C ALA A 85 10.43 -10.12 2.68
N ASN A 86 11.38 -11.02 2.90
CA ASN A 86 11.10 -12.37 3.44
C ASN A 86 12.03 -12.72 4.59
N GLN A 87 11.49 -13.35 5.63
CA GLN A 87 12.22 -13.62 6.88
C GLN A 87 13.51 -14.45 6.71
N PHE A 88 13.46 -15.59 6.01
CA PHE A 88 14.63 -16.49 5.87
C PHE A 88 15.02 -16.77 4.42
N VAL A 89 14.10 -16.54 3.47
CA VAL A 89 14.32 -16.81 2.06
C VAL A 89 15.32 -15.82 1.46
N ASP A 90 15.29 -14.56 1.91
CA ASP A 90 16.23 -13.51 1.50
C ASP A 90 17.67 -13.91 1.78
N ALA A 91 17.92 -14.49 2.96
CA ALA A 91 19.24 -14.96 3.39
C ALA A 91 19.81 -16.03 2.43
N ILE A 92 19.00 -17.03 2.08
CA ILE A 92 19.40 -18.13 1.19
C ILE A 92 19.66 -17.60 -0.22
N ILE A 93 18.79 -16.72 -0.73
CA ILE A 93 18.95 -16.08 -2.05
C ILE A 93 20.27 -15.32 -2.10
N LEU A 94 20.56 -14.48 -1.10
CA LEU A 94 21.78 -13.68 -1.06
C LEU A 94 23.04 -14.56 -0.96
N GLN A 95 23.05 -15.51 -0.02
CA GLN A 95 24.17 -16.44 0.17
C GLN A 95 24.47 -17.22 -1.11
N ARG A 96 23.42 -17.75 -1.76
CA ARG A 96 23.56 -18.53 -2.99
C ARG A 96 24.06 -17.68 -4.15
N THR A 97 23.53 -16.48 -4.30
CA THR A 97 23.94 -15.56 -5.36
C THR A 97 25.41 -15.19 -5.21
N LEU A 98 25.84 -14.83 -4.01
CA LEU A 98 27.25 -14.53 -3.72
C LEU A 98 28.18 -15.73 -3.95
N LYS A 99 27.71 -16.94 -3.62
CA LYS A 99 28.49 -18.16 -3.82
C LYS A 99 28.63 -18.54 -5.30
N LEU A 100 27.58 -18.38 -6.10
CA LEU A 100 27.60 -18.71 -7.53
C LEU A 100 28.35 -17.66 -8.36
N GLU A 101 28.12 -16.38 -8.09
CA GLU A 101 28.60 -15.28 -8.94
C GLU A 101 29.96 -14.71 -8.49
N ALA A 102 30.17 -14.59 -7.17
CA ALA A 102 31.38 -13.99 -6.61
C ALA A 102 32.26 -15.01 -5.86
N THR A 103 31.86 -16.29 -5.81
CA THR A 103 32.53 -17.36 -5.04
C THR A 103 32.75 -17.05 -3.55
N ARG A 104 32.03 -16.06 -3.01
CA ARG A 104 32.12 -15.62 -1.61
C ARG A 104 31.16 -16.42 -0.73
N ARG A 105 31.58 -16.71 0.49
CA ARG A 105 30.72 -17.28 1.55
C ARG A 105 30.45 -16.19 2.57
N VAL A 106 29.17 -15.98 2.91
CA VAL A 106 28.73 -14.93 3.83
C VAL A 106 28.04 -15.51 5.05
N SER A 107 28.47 -15.05 6.23
CA SER A 107 27.82 -15.30 7.51
C SER A 107 26.78 -14.20 7.75
N LEU A 108 25.52 -14.59 7.99
CA LEU A 108 24.43 -13.64 8.22
C LEU A 108 24.09 -13.56 9.70
N LEU A 109 23.74 -12.35 10.16
CA LEU A 109 23.20 -12.15 11.49
C LEU A 109 21.75 -12.64 11.56
N ILE A 110 21.44 -13.44 12.58
CA ILE A 110 20.10 -14.02 12.78
C ILE A 110 19.56 -13.67 14.17
N ALA A 111 18.27 -13.39 14.29
CA ALA A 111 17.64 -13.13 15.58
C ALA A 111 17.73 -14.37 16.49
N GLN A 112 18.22 -14.21 17.72
CA GLN A 112 18.45 -15.33 18.64
C GLN A 112 17.18 -16.15 18.92
N LYS A 113 16.01 -15.51 18.98
CA LYS A 113 14.72 -16.21 19.12
C LYS A 113 14.41 -17.21 18.00
N SER A 114 15.04 -17.04 16.83
CA SER A 114 14.84 -17.93 15.68
C SER A 114 15.80 -19.12 15.68
N VAL A 115 16.78 -19.15 16.59
CA VAL A 115 17.85 -20.16 16.64
C VAL A 115 17.41 -21.38 17.46
N HIS A 116 16.25 -21.92 17.10
CA HIS A 116 15.67 -23.13 17.70
C HIS A 116 15.16 -24.07 16.60
N GLY A 117 15.04 -25.37 16.91
CA GLY A 117 14.55 -26.39 15.97
C GLY A 117 15.35 -26.45 14.65
N PHE A 118 14.64 -26.64 13.53
CA PHE A 118 15.24 -26.73 12.20
C PHE A 118 15.99 -25.46 11.80
N ILE A 119 15.45 -24.28 12.10
CA ILE A 119 16.07 -22.99 11.75
C ILE A 119 17.38 -22.81 12.52
N GLY A 120 17.42 -23.20 13.80
CA GLY A 120 18.66 -23.23 14.59
C GLY A 120 19.71 -24.16 13.99
N TRP A 121 19.33 -25.39 13.62
CA TRP A 121 20.25 -26.32 12.95
C TRP A 121 20.77 -25.77 11.61
N ALA A 122 19.89 -25.21 10.78
CA ALA A 122 20.22 -24.60 9.49
C ALA A 122 21.19 -23.42 9.64
N SER A 123 20.93 -22.52 10.60
CA SER A 123 21.77 -21.35 10.87
C SER A 123 23.22 -21.73 11.21
N ARG A 124 23.41 -22.86 11.92
CA ARG A 124 24.75 -23.39 12.24
C ARG A 124 25.47 -23.93 11.01
N GLN A 125 24.75 -24.51 10.03
CA GLN A 125 25.38 -24.99 8.79
C GLN A 125 25.95 -23.86 7.93
N VAL A 126 25.31 -22.68 7.96
CA VAL A 126 25.75 -21.50 7.23
C VAL A 126 26.63 -20.56 8.04
N GLY A 127 26.98 -20.93 9.27
CA GLY A 127 27.83 -20.13 10.16
C GLY A 127 27.21 -18.79 10.57
N SER A 128 25.87 -18.70 10.66
CA SER A 128 25.16 -17.49 11.09
C SER A 128 25.47 -17.11 12.53
N VAL A 129 25.52 -15.81 12.81
CA VAL A 129 25.80 -15.27 14.15
C VAL A 129 24.48 -14.86 14.82
N PRO A 130 24.10 -15.48 15.96
CA PRO A 130 22.89 -15.13 16.68
C PRO A 130 23.02 -13.76 17.36
N VAL A 131 21.99 -12.93 17.22
CA VAL A 131 21.91 -11.61 17.84
C VAL A 131 20.69 -11.58 18.76
N GLY A 132 20.95 -11.46 20.06
CA GLY A 132 19.92 -11.29 21.08
C GLY A 132 19.36 -9.87 21.08
N ARG A 133 18.04 -9.74 21.26
CA ARG A 133 17.36 -8.47 21.54
C ARG A 133 16.64 -8.60 22.86
N ALA A 134 16.71 -7.56 23.69
CA ALA A 134 16.01 -7.54 24.98
C ALA A 134 14.49 -7.77 24.79
N GLN A 135 13.90 -7.13 23.77
CA GLN A 135 12.51 -7.33 23.37
C GLN A 135 12.14 -8.79 23.06
N ASP A 136 13.08 -9.58 22.54
CA ASP A 136 12.84 -10.98 22.16
C ASP A 136 12.91 -11.93 23.37
N SER A 137 13.49 -11.49 24.49
CA SER A 137 13.62 -12.25 25.74
C SER A 137 12.71 -11.70 26.85
N ALA A 138 11.75 -10.83 26.49
CA ALA A 138 10.85 -10.19 27.44
C ALA A 138 9.78 -11.19 27.94
N VAL A 139 9.81 -11.48 29.24
CA VAL A 139 8.88 -12.41 29.92
C VAL A 139 7.89 -11.59 30.76
N PRO A 140 6.60 -11.97 30.83
CA PRO A 140 5.66 -11.38 31.78
C PRO A 140 6.18 -11.47 33.21
N ALA A 141 6.24 -10.35 33.92
CA ALA A 141 6.65 -10.29 35.32
C ALA A 141 5.45 -10.53 36.25
N THR A 142 5.73 -10.91 37.50
CA THR A 142 4.73 -11.10 38.54
C THR A 142 4.34 -9.75 39.14
N GLY A 143 3.06 -9.56 39.47
CA GLY A 143 2.56 -8.31 40.05
C GLY A 143 2.31 -7.20 39.03
N THR A 144 2.19 -5.98 39.54
CA THR A 144 1.93 -4.75 38.78
C THR A 144 2.90 -3.65 39.19
N ILE A 145 3.13 -2.67 38.30
CA ILE A 145 4.00 -1.51 38.57
C ILE A 145 3.26 -0.20 38.40
N TYR A 146 3.67 0.80 39.18
CA TYR A 146 3.17 2.16 39.11
C TYR A 146 4.27 3.17 39.46
N LEU A 147 4.05 4.44 39.11
CA LEU A 147 4.91 5.55 39.49
C LEU A 147 4.35 6.20 40.77
N PRO A 148 5.07 6.13 41.92
CA PRO A 148 4.61 6.75 43.16
C PRO A 148 4.68 8.27 43.13
N ASP A 149 5.70 8.86 42.47
CA ASP A 149 5.84 10.30 42.28
C ASP A 149 6.30 10.62 40.84
N PRO A 150 5.37 10.73 39.88
CA PRO A 150 5.69 11.01 38.48
C PRO A 150 6.23 12.43 38.23
N ILE A 151 6.16 13.37 39.19
CA ILE A 151 6.59 14.77 39.00
C ILE A 151 7.94 15.01 39.67
N GLY A 152 8.09 14.58 40.93
CA GLY A 152 9.31 14.78 41.72
C GLY A 152 10.40 13.76 41.44
N ASP A 153 10.07 12.47 41.30
CA ASP A 153 11.03 11.40 40.96
C ASP A 153 10.46 10.42 39.91
N PRO A 154 10.40 10.83 38.63
CA PRO A 154 9.85 10.01 37.55
C PRO A 154 10.71 8.77 37.21
N THR A 155 11.80 8.54 37.94
CA THR A 155 12.69 7.39 37.78
C THR A 155 12.48 6.30 38.81
N LEU A 156 11.71 6.56 39.87
CA LEU A 156 11.39 5.58 40.89
C LEU A 156 10.12 4.82 40.50
N VAL A 157 10.20 3.49 40.40
CA VAL A 157 9.05 2.62 40.10
C VAL A 157 8.78 1.71 41.30
N ARG A 158 7.52 1.66 41.73
CA ARG A 158 7.04 0.75 42.78
C ARG A 158 6.22 -0.37 42.18
N GLY A 159 6.36 -1.56 42.76
CA GLY A 159 5.64 -2.75 42.41
C GLY A 159 4.68 -3.20 43.51
N ILE A 160 3.56 -3.82 43.12
CA ILE A 160 2.62 -4.48 44.03
C ILE A 160 2.66 -5.98 43.72
N GLY A 161 3.08 -6.79 44.69
CA GLY A 161 3.24 -8.24 44.49
C GLY A 161 4.35 -8.61 43.49
N THR A 162 5.34 -7.73 43.33
CA THR A 162 6.53 -7.94 42.49
C THR A 162 7.66 -8.59 43.31
N ARG A 163 8.62 -9.23 42.63
CA ARG A 163 9.82 -9.80 43.26
C ARG A 163 11.09 -9.35 42.55
N PHE A 164 11.33 -8.04 42.54
CA PHE A 164 12.51 -7.49 41.88
C PHE A 164 13.81 -8.00 42.50
N GLY A 165 14.73 -8.50 41.67
CA GLY A 165 16.03 -9.03 42.11
C GLY A 165 16.02 -10.50 42.57
N GLU A 166 14.85 -11.10 42.81
CA GLU A 166 14.68 -12.53 43.14
C GLU A 166 14.22 -13.32 41.89
N GLY A 167 15.01 -13.23 40.82
CA GLY A 167 14.73 -13.90 39.53
C GLY A 167 13.89 -13.08 38.54
N GLU A 168 13.31 -11.95 38.95
CA GLU A 168 12.61 -11.00 38.07
C GLU A 168 13.28 -9.63 38.08
N GLY A 169 13.70 -9.14 36.91
CA GLY A 169 14.42 -7.88 36.78
C GLY A 169 15.88 -7.98 37.27
N GLU A 170 16.80 -7.46 36.48
CA GLU A 170 18.21 -7.35 36.85
C GLU A 170 18.72 -5.93 36.57
N PRO A 171 19.76 -5.45 37.27
CA PRO A 171 20.40 -4.19 36.94
C PRO A 171 20.82 -4.19 35.46
N GLN A 172 20.57 -3.08 34.75
CA GLN A 172 20.78 -2.94 33.29
C GLN A 172 19.86 -3.78 32.38
N GLY A 173 18.90 -4.53 32.96
CA GLY A 173 17.79 -5.13 32.24
C GLY A 173 16.80 -4.09 31.70
N MET A 174 15.74 -4.53 31.02
CA MET A 174 14.70 -3.64 30.49
C MET A 174 13.32 -3.99 31.03
N VAL A 175 12.52 -2.95 31.25
CA VAL A 175 11.09 -3.04 31.57
C VAL A 175 10.29 -2.65 30.34
N PHE A 176 9.26 -3.44 30.01
CA PHE A 176 8.34 -3.19 28.91
C PHE A 176 6.91 -3.03 29.43
N LEU A 177 6.28 -1.94 29.04
CA LEU A 177 4.86 -1.71 29.27
C LEU A 177 4.00 -2.37 28.18
N PRO A 178 2.74 -2.70 28.49
CA PRO A 178 1.82 -3.26 27.51
C PRO A 178 1.61 -2.31 26.34
N SER A 179 1.61 -2.85 25.12
CA SER A 179 1.27 -2.06 23.94
C SER A 179 -0.23 -1.78 23.91
N GLY A 180 -0.61 -0.56 23.53
CA GLY A 180 -2.01 -0.18 23.31
C GLY A 180 -2.53 -0.72 21.97
N LYS A 181 -3.83 -0.55 21.70
CA LYS A 181 -4.46 -1.01 20.45
C LYS A 181 -3.85 -0.37 19.18
N LYS A 182 -3.14 0.77 19.30
CA LYS A 182 -2.48 1.50 18.19
C LYS A 182 -1.10 2.09 18.51
N THR A 183 -0.66 2.02 19.78
CA THR A 183 0.59 2.65 20.23
C THR A 183 1.54 1.57 20.74
N THR A 184 2.81 1.61 20.32
CA THR A 184 3.84 0.70 20.81
C THR A 184 4.06 0.91 22.31
N GLY A 185 4.11 -0.17 23.07
CA GLY A 185 4.43 -0.12 24.50
C GLY A 185 5.80 0.50 24.71
N ALA A 186 5.93 1.34 25.74
CA ALA A 186 7.20 1.96 26.07
C ALA A 186 8.13 0.97 26.77
N SER A 187 9.44 1.14 26.57
CA SER A 187 10.46 0.31 27.20
C SER A 187 11.63 1.14 27.70
N VAL A 188 12.14 0.82 28.89
CA VAL A 188 13.20 1.57 29.56
C VAL A 188 14.16 0.63 30.28
N ASP A 189 15.45 1.00 30.30
CA ASP A 189 16.50 0.27 31.04
C ASP A 189 16.39 0.48 32.56
N ILE A 190 16.57 -0.58 33.34
CA ILE A 190 16.68 -0.57 34.81
C ILE A 190 18.07 -0.07 35.18
N ALA A 191 18.15 0.94 36.05
CA ALA A 191 19.40 1.44 36.59
C ALA A 191 19.86 0.61 37.79
N GLU A 192 18.97 0.44 38.78
CA GLU A 192 19.26 -0.20 40.06
C GLU A 192 17.99 -0.83 40.64
N ILE A 193 18.13 -1.92 41.40
CA ILE A 193 17.04 -2.55 42.15
C ILE A 193 17.27 -2.26 43.63
N LYS A 194 16.31 -1.58 44.27
CA LYS A 194 16.42 -1.16 45.68
C LYS A 194 15.82 -2.18 46.65
N GLY A 195 14.91 -3.02 46.19
CA GLY A 195 14.29 -4.10 46.97
C GLY A 195 13.25 -4.86 46.13
N PRO A 196 12.54 -5.85 46.71
CA PRO A 196 11.60 -6.71 45.96
C PRO A 196 10.41 -5.93 45.35
N GLU A 197 10.09 -4.77 45.90
CA GLU A 197 8.97 -3.92 45.47
C GLU A 197 9.42 -2.57 44.89
N GLU A 198 10.72 -2.29 44.81
CA GLU A 198 11.23 -1.00 44.36
C GLU A 198 12.40 -1.14 43.38
N MET A 199 12.29 -0.46 42.23
CA MET A 199 13.38 -0.36 41.26
C MET A 199 13.50 1.07 40.71
N ARG A 200 14.72 1.43 40.28
CA ARG A 200 15.01 2.70 39.64
C ARG A 200 15.30 2.49 38.16
N ILE A 201 14.65 3.27 37.30
CA ILE A 201 14.87 3.24 35.83
C ILE A 201 15.87 4.33 35.41
N LYS A 202 16.59 4.09 34.32
CA LYS A 202 17.69 4.96 33.84
C LYS A 202 17.20 6.28 33.22
N ARG A 203 15.98 6.27 32.66
CA ARG A 203 15.33 7.42 32.02
C ARG A 203 13.84 7.35 32.35
N PRO A 204 13.13 8.48 32.45
CA PRO A 204 11.68 8.44 32.64
C PRO A 204 10.98 7.83 31.42
N PHE A 205 9.83 7.18 31.65
CA PHE A 205 8.93 6.80 30.56
C PHE A 205 8.42 8.07 29.85
N LYS A 206 8.25 7.98 28.53
CA LYS A 206 7.75 9.07 27.69
C LYS A 206 6.50 8.63 26.95
N GLY A 207 5.63 9.61 26.67
CA GLY A 207 4.41 9.42 25.91
C GLY A 207 3.19 9.15 26.77
N LYS A 208 2.05 9.65 26.29
CA LYS A 208 0.74 9.61 26.95
C LYS A 208 0.34 8.25 27.50
N LEU A 209 0.41 7.21 26.66
CA LEU A 209 -0.02 5.85 27.04
C LEU A 209 0.81 5.28 28.20
N ALA A 210 2.13 5.50 28.20
CA ALA A 210 3.01 4.94 29.23
C ALA A 210 2.74 5.57 30.59
N MET A 211 2.51 6.88 30.61
CA MET A 211 2.20 7.62 31.83
C MET A 211 0.79 7.29 32.34
N GLN A 212 -0.22 7.23 31.46
CA GLN A 212 -1.57 6.76 31.83
C GLN A 212 -1.52 5.34 32.43
N GLN A 213 -0.72 4.43 31.87
CA GLN A 213 -0.54 3.08 32.39
C GLN A 213 0.21 3.03 33.73
N LEU A 214 1.07 4.00 34.04
CA LEU A 214 1.86 3.96 35.27
C LEU A 214 1.23 4.75 36.42
N THR A 215 0.40 5.75 36.11
CA THR A 215 -0.25 6.61 37.12
C THR A 215 -1.75 6.37 37.21
N GLY A 216 -2.38 5.78 36.19
CA GLY A 216 -3.83 5.61 36.12
C GLY A 216 -4.60 6.93 35.93
N ARG A 217 -3.91 8.02 35.56
CA ARG A 217 -4.52 9.34 35.38
C ARG A 217 -4.70 9.70 33.91
N ASP A 218 -5.75 10.47 33.61
CA ASP A 218 -6.08 10.90 32.25
C ASP A 218 -5.51 12.28 31.87
N ASP A 219 -4.92 13.01 32.81
CA ASP A 219 -4.41 14.38 32.70
C ASP A 219 -2.99 14.47 32.08
N VAL A 220 -2.74 13.68 31.04
CA VAL A 220 -1.42 13.50 30.44
C VAL A 220 -1.39 14.03 28.99
N ASP A 221 -0.43 14.90 28.69
CA ASP A 221 -0.14 15.41 27.34
C ASP A 221 0.49 14.35 26.43
N ASP A 222 0.53 14.60 25.12
CA ASP A 222 1.08 13.64 24.14
C ASP A 222 2.56 13.30 24.38
N ASP A 223 3.34 14.25 24.93
CA ASP A 223 4.73 14.04 25.36
C ASP A 223 4.89 13.27 26.69
N GLY A 224 3.79 13.01 27.40
CA GLY A 224 3.80 12.32 28.70
C GLY A 224 4.02 13.25 29.91
N ARG A 225 3.68 14.54 29.81
CA ARG A 225 3.70 15.47 30.95
C ARG A 225 2.32 15.53 31.61
N LEU A 226 2.28 15.68 32.94
CA LEU A 226 1.05 15.79 33.71
C LEU A 226 0.63 17.26 33.79
N THR A 227 -0.57 17.56 33.33
CA THR A 227 -1.15 18.92 33.34
C THR A 227 -1.58 19.38 34.74
N ARG A 228 -2.03 18.47 35.62
CA ARG A 228 -2.37 18.80 37.02
C ARG A 228 -1.23 18.43 37.95
N THR A 229 -0.38 19.41 38.24
CA THR A 229 0.78 19.25 39.13
C THR A 229 0.44 19.24 40.62
N GLU A 230 -0.80 19.57 41.00
CA GLU A 230 -1.25 19.62 42.40
C GLU A 230 -1.35 18.24 43.05
N LEU A 231 -1.74 17.23 42.27
CA LEU A 231 -1.78 15.84 42.72
C LEU A 231 -0.39 15.23 42.50
N ARG A 232 0.25 14.72 43.55
CA ARG A 232 1.61 14.13 43.47
C ARG A 232 1.67 12.62 43.18
N GLY A 233 0.59 11.85 43.41
CA GLY A 233 0.62 10.37 43.36
C GLY A 233 -0.08 9.71 42.16
N PRO A 234 -0.26 8.38 42.10
CA PRO A 234 -1.17 7.77 41.14
C PRO A 234 -2.65 8.15 41.43
N ALA A 235 -3.57 7.84 40.52
CA ALA A 235 -5.01 8.01 40.75
C ALA A 235 -5.45 7.21 42.00
N PRO A 236 -6.41 7.72 42.79
CA PRO A 236 -6.83 7.07 44.03
C PRO A 236 -7.38 5.67 43.74
N GLY A 237 -6.81 4.65 44.39
CA GLY A 237 -7.18 3.24 44.19
C GLY A 237 -6.53 2.54 42.99
N TYR A 238 -5.58 3.17 42.29
CA TYR A 238 -4.91 2.56 41.15
C TYR A 238 -3.96 1.43 41.57
N GLN A 239 -4.21 0.22 41.06
CA GLN A 239 -3.48 -0.99 41.41
C GLN A 239 -2.28 -1.28 40.48
N GLY A 240 -1.84 -0.31 39.66
CA GLY A 240 -0.71 -0.47 38.75
C GLY A 240 -1.03 -1.23 37.45
N THR A 241 -0.04 -1.28 36.55
CA THR A 241 -0.14 -1.98 35.26
C THR A 241 0.75 -3.22 35.22
N ARG A 242 0.29 -4.27 34.52
CA ARG A 242 1.11 -5.46 34.23
C ARG A 242 2.27 -5.10 33.31
N PHE A 243 3.43 -5.71 33.51
CA PHE A 243 4.64 -5.39 32.76
C PHE A 243 5.41 -6.66 32.36
N LYS A 244 6.37 -6.49 31.46
CA LYS A 244 7.33 -7.54 31.12
C LYS A 244 8.74 -7.06 31.47
N VAL A 245 9.60 -7.99 31.85
CA VAL A 245 11.03 -7.72 32.09
C VAL A 245 11.87 -8.52 31.10
N ALA A 246 12.98 -7.94 30.67
CA ALA A 246 13.99 -8.66 29.91
C ALA A 246 15.37 -8.49 30.57
N PRO A 247 16.20 -9.53 30.53
CA PRO A 247 17.57 -9.45 30.98
C PRO A 247 18.40 -8.51 30.09
N HIS A 248 19.47 -7.97 30.67
CA HIS A 248 20.57 -7.33 29.99
C HIS A 248 21.24 -8.33 29.05
N ILE A 249 21.33 -7.96 27.77
CA ILE A 249 21.99 -8.78 26.76
C ILE A 249 23.34 -8.16 26.45
N ASP A 250 24.41 -8.84 26.85
CA ASP A 250 25.77 -8.48 26.46
C ASP A 250 25.99 -8.75 24.96
N GLN A 251 25.98 -7.68 24.17
CA GLN A 251 26.22 -7.73 22.72
C GLN A 251 27.72 -7.77 22.36
N THR A 252 28.62 -7.66 23.34
CA THR A 252 30.07 -7.60 23.09
C THR A 252 30.57 -8.84 22.37
N LYS A 253 30.08 -10.02 22.77
CA LYS A 253 30.43 -11.31 22.13
C LYS A 253 30.02 -11.38 20.66
N VAL A 254 28.88 -10.76 20.31
CA VAL A 254 28.39 -10.72 18.92
C VAL A 254 29.30 -9.82 18.08
N TYR A 255 29.61 -8.62 18.58
CA TYR A 255 30.50 -7.69 17.90
C TYR A 255 31.91 -8.28 17.75
N GLU A 256 32.45 -8.92 18.78
CA GLU A 256 33.75 -9.58 18.74
C GLU A 256 33.78 -10.72 17.70
N ALA A 257 32.72 -11.53 17.61
CA ALA A 257 32.61 -12.56 16.58
C ALA A 257 32.59 -11.97 15.15
N VAL A 258 31.91 -10.83 14.96
CA VAL A 258 31.90 -10.11 13.68
C VAL A 258 33.28 -9.54 13.38
N PHE A 259 33.94 -8.90 14.35
CA PHE A 259 35.29 -8.34 14.19
C PHE A 259 36.30 -9.43 13.84
N ALA A 260 36.28 -10.57 14.54
CA ALA A 260 37.17 -11.70 14.24
C ALA A 260 36.97 -12.22 12.80
N ARG A 261 35.73 -12.27 12.32
CA ARG A 261 35.42 -12.72 10.96
C ARG A 261 35.84 -11.71 9.89
N LEU A 262 35.67 -10.41 10.14
CA LEU A 262 36.15 -9.38 9.23
C LEU A 262 37.69 -9.32 9.23
N ARG A 263 38.36 -9.44 10.38
CA ARG A 263 39.83 -9.50 10.45
C ARG A 263 40.44 -10.69 9.69
N SER A 264 39.77 -11.84 9.68
CA SER A 264 40.21 -13.00 8.89
C SER A 264 39.94 -12.87 7.38
N GLY A 265 39.45 -11.71 6.92
CA GLY A 265 39.12 -11.45 5.51
C GLY A 265 37.80 -12.07 5.06
N GLY A 266 36.95 -12.50 6.00
CA GLY A 266 35.65 -13.10 5.73
C GLY A 266 34.57 -12.10 5.32
N CYS A 267 33.36 -12.61 5.04
CA CYS A 267 32.18 -11.78 4.76
C CYS A 267 31.15 -11.90 5.86
N VAL A 268 30.57 -10.76 6.23
CA VAL A 268 29.40 -10.69 7.10
C VAL A 268 28.28 -9.99 6.34
N GLY A 269 27.04 -10.44 6.50
CA GLY A 269 25.88 -9.76 5.95
C GLY A 269 24.84 -9.43 7.01
N ILE A 270 24.21 -8.27 6.86
CA ILE A 270 23.20 -7.74 7.77
C ILE A 270 22.03 -7.14 7.00
N PHE A 271 20.83 -7.34 7.54
CA PHE A 271 19.62 -6.60 7.18
C PHE A 271 19.40 -5.49 8.22
N PRO A 272 19.81 -4.24 7.96
CA PRO A 272 19.89 -3.17 8.95
C PRO A 272 18.52 -2.67 9.47
N GLU A 273 17.42 -2.95 8.75
CA GLU A 273 16.04 -2.72 9.21
C GLU A 273 15.73 -3.58 10.47
N GLY A 274 16.40 -4.73 10.58
CA GLY A 274 16.37 -5.66 11.68
C GLY A 274 15.10 -6.51 11.81
N GLY A 275 14.07 -6.31 11.01
CA GLY A 275 12.90 -7.19 10.94
C GLY A 275 12.36 -7.24 9.53
N SER A 276 11.80 -8.38 9.13
CA SER A 276 11.19 -8.51 7.82
C SER A 276 9.80 -7.86 7.76
N HIS A 277 9.47 -7.26 6.62
CA HIS A 277 8.22 -6.53 6.41
C HIS A 277 7.76 -6.52 4.94
N ASP A 278 6.50 -6.16 4.72
CA ASP A 278 5.89 -6.10 3.39
C ASP A 278 5.81 -4.69 2.79
N ARG A 279 6.43 -3.69 3.44
CA ARG A 279 6.43 -2.29 2.97
C ARG A 279 7.27 -2.12 1.70
N THR A 280 6.88 -1.17 0.85
CA THR A 280 7.60 -0.76 -0.37
C THR A 280 8.82 0.12 -0.05
N GLU A 281 8.77 0.84 1.06
CA GLU A 281 9.82 1.71 1.55
C GLU A 281 10.79 1.00 2.50
N LEU A 282 11.99 1.58 2.61
CA LEU A 282 13.02 1.17 3.56
C LEU A 282 12.64 1.63 4.97
N LEU A 283 12.74 0.72 5.95
CA LEU A 283 12.61 1.12 7.35
C LEU A 283 13.88 1.84 7.85
N PRO A 284 13.76 2.66 8.92
CA PRO A 284 14.92 3.29 9.56
C PRO A 284 16.00 2.27 9.93
N LEU A 285 17.24 2.56 9.52
CA LEU A 285 18.38 1.67 9.70
C LEU A 285 18.83 1.65 11.16
N LYS A 286 19.13 0.47 11.71
CA LYS A 286 19.67 0.32 13.06
C LYS A 286 21.18 0.58 13.10
N ALA A 287 21.63 1.25 14.16
CA ALA A 287 23.03 1.61 14.39
C ALA A 287 24.03 0.44 14.41
N GLY A 288 23.56 -0.80 14.61
CA GLY A 288 24.42 -1.99 14.66
C GLY A 288 25.34 -2.15 13.45
N VAL A 289 24.87 -1.80 12.24
CA VAL A 289 25.71 -1.87 11.02
C VAL A 289 26.92 -0.93 11.09
N ALA A 290 26.70 0.31 11.53
CA ALA A 290 27.76 1.30 11.67
C ALA A 290 28.71 0.97 12.83
N ILE A 291 28.18 0.49 13.96
CA ILE A 291 28.99 0.05 15.11
C ILE A 291 29.91 -1.11 14.71
N MET A 292 29.41 -2.08 13.94
CA MET A 292 30.22 -3.21 13.48
C MET A 292 31.34 -2.77 12.53
N ALA A 293 31.04 -1.88 11.58
CA ALA A 293 32.03 -1.42 10.61
C ALA A 293 33.09 -0.50 11.26
N LEU A 294 32.66 0.48 12.04
CA LEU A 294 33.56 1.39 12.76
C LEU A 294 34.37 0.67 13.84
N GLY A 295 33.76 -0.28 14.57
CA GLY A 295 34.46 -1.07 15.57
C GLY A 295 35.56 -1.94 14.97
N ALA A 296 35.29 -2.59 13.83
CA ALA A 296 36.30 -3.37 13.11
C ALA A 296 37.47 -2.50 12.61
N LEU A 297 37.19 -1.32 12.06
CA LEU A 297 38.22 -0.37 11.62
C LEU A 297 38.96 0.30 12.78
N ALA A 298 38.28 0.54 13.90
CA ALA A 298 38.89 1.12 15.09
C ALA A 298 39.88 0.16 15.75
N GLU A 299 39.60 -1.15 15.75
CA GLU A 299 40.51 -2.18 16.25
C GLU A 299 41.58 -2.58 15.22
N SER A 300 41.25 -2.52 13.92
CA SER A 300 42.14 -2.91 12.83
C SER A 300 41.98 -1.97 11.63
N PRO A 301 42.66 -0.80 11.63
CA PRO A 301 42.48 0.22 10.59
C PRO A 301 42.91 -0.26 9.19
N ASP A 302 43.91 -1.15 9.11
CA ASP A 302 44.43 -1.66 7.83
C ASP A 302 43.69 -2.90 7.30
N CYS A 303 42.54 -3.26 7.88
CA CYS A 303 41.81 -4.45 7.42
C CYS A 303 41.20 -4.30 6.01
N GLY A 304 41.07 -3.07 5.50
CA GLY A 304 40.53 -2.81 4.16
C GLY A 304 39.06 -3.18 4.02
N LEU A 305 38.25 -2.93 5.07
CA LEU A 305 36.83 -3.26 5.10
C LEU A 305 36.04 -2.49 4.03
N LYS A 306 35.35 -3.23 3.17
CA LYS A 306 34.42 -2.68 2.17
C LYS A 306 32.98 -2.95 2.56
N ILE A 307 32.12 -1.94 2.42
CA ILE A 307 30.68 -2.06 2.58
C ILE A 307 30.05 -2.17 1.19
N VAL A 308 29.23 -3.19 0.98
CA VAL A 308 28.51 -3.40 -0.29
C VAL A 308 27.01 -3.34 -0.03
N PRO A 309 26.30 -2.31 -0.54
CA PRO A 309 24.84 -2.26 -0.48
C PRO A 309 24.25 -3.29 -1.46
N VAL A 310 23.20 -3.98 -1.00
CA VAL A 310 22.52 -5.03 -1.77
C VAL A 310 21.01 -4.76 -1.79
N GLY A 311 20.48 -4.56 -2.98
CA GLY A 311 19.06 -4.39 -3.25
C GLY A 311 18.35 -5.72 -3.48
N MET A 312 17.36 -6.04 -2.65
CA MET A 312 16.52 -7.24 -2.76
C MET A 312 15.18 -6.88 -3.42
N ASN A 313 15.14 -6.93 -4.75
CA ASN A 313 13.98 -6.48 -5.52
C ASN A 313 13.08 -7.67 -5.92
N TYR A 314 11.90 -7.75 -5.30
CA TYR A 314 10.90 -8.81 -5.58
C TYR A 314 9.75 -8.27 -6.42
N PHE A 315 9.30 -9.04 -7.42
CA PHE A 315 8.05 -8.74 -8.10
C PHE A 315 6.84 -9.13 -7.23
N HIS A 316 6.89 -10.32 -6.63
CA HIS A 316 5.84 -10.86 -5.76
C HIS A 316 6.45 -11.81 -4.73
N ALA A 317 7.04 -11.29 -3.66
CA ALA A 317 7.84 -12.07 -2.69
C ALA A 317 7.14 -13.34 -2.17
N HIS A 318 5.82 -13.27 -1.95
CA HIS A 318 5.04 -14.34 -1.32
C HIS A 318 4.36 -15.31 -2.30
N LYS A 319 4.31 -15.00 -3.61
CA LYS A 319 3.65 -15.84 -4.62
C LYS A 319 4.63 -16.91 -5.09
N PHE A 320 4.14 -18.15 -5.20
CA PHE A 320 4.91 -19.25 -5.81
C PHE A 320 5.18 -18.93 -7.29
N ARG A 321 6.37 -19.30 -7.76
CA ARG A 321 6.90 -19.01 -9.11
C ARG A 321 7.04 -17.52 -9.43
N SER A 322 7.21 -16.68 -8.41
CA SER A 322 7.58 -15.28 -8.61
C SER A 322 9.04 -15.13 -9.07
N ARG A 323 9.44 -13.91 -9.42
CA ARG A 323 10.82 -13.58 -9.83
C ARG A 323 11.45 -12.67 -8.79
N ALA A 324 12.76 -12.81 -8.62
CA ALA A 324 13.57 -11.98 -7.74
C ALA A 324 14.81 -11.44 -8.49
N VAL A 325 15.22 -10.23 -8.16
CA VAL A 325 16.46 -9.62 -8.65
C VAL A 325 17.28 -9.21 -7.43
N VAL A 326 18.55 -9.62 -7.41
CA VAL A 326 19.52 -9.25 -6.38
C VAL A 326 20.52 -8.29 -7.01
N GLU A 327 20.52 -7.04 -6.55
CA GLU A 327 21.37 -5.99 -7.11
C GLU A 327 22.49 -5.60 -6.15
N PHE A 328 23.73 -5.70 -6.60
CA PHE A 328 24.91 -5.28 -5.86
C PHE A 328 25.33 -3.87 -6.30
N GLY A 329 25.39 -2.94 -5.34
CA GLY A 329 25.84 -1.59 -5.59
C GLY A 329 27.36 -1.46 -5.60
N THR A 330 27.84 -0.23 -5.71
CA THR A 330 29.28 0.08 -5.65
C THR A 330 29.80 -0.11 -4.22
N PRO A 331 30.86 -0.91 -4.03
CA PRO A 331 31.53 -1.00 -2.74
C PRO A 331 32.11 0.36 -2.36
N PHE A 332 32.00 0.73 -1.08
CA PHE A 332 32.64 1.91 -0.55
C PHE A 332 33.37 1.58 0.76
N GLU A 333 34.34 2.42 1.09
CA GLU A 333 35.14 2.34 2.32
C GLU A 333 34.75 3.50 3.24
N ILE A 334 34.87 3.31 4.55
CA ILE A 334 34.60 4.38 5.51
C ILE A 334 35.84 5.29 5.56
N PRO A 335 35.70 6.62 5.39
CA PRO A 335 36.83 7.54 5.46
C PRO A 335 37.52 7.49 6.83
N ALA A 336 38.86 7.54 6.84
CA ALA A 336 39.67 7.52 8.06
C ALA A 336 39.27 8.59 9.12
N PRO A 337 38.92 9.83 8.75
CA PRO A 337 38.47 10.84 9.72
C PRO A 337 37.24 10.41 10.52
N VAL A 338 36.32 9.65 9.90
CA VAL A 338 35.10 9.15 10.57
C VAL A 338 35.45 8.05 11.58
N VAL A 339 36.46 7.24 11.28
CA VAL A 339 37.00 6.22 12.20
C VAL A 339 37.70 6.90 13.40
N GLU A 340 38.44 7.98 13.16
CA GLU A 340 39.08 8.78 14.22
C GLU A 340 38.05 9.44 15.13
N LEU A 341 36.96 10.00 14.59
CA LEU A 341 35.84 10.50 15.38
C LEU A 341 35.25 9.43 16.31
N TYR A 342 35.18 8.17 15.84
CA TYR A 342 34.73 7.05 16.66
C TYR A 342 35.72 6.70 17.80
N ARG A 343 37.03 6.81 17.55
CA ARG A 343 38.08 6.61 18.57
C ARG A 343 38.11 7.76 19.60
N ASN A 344 37.94 9.00 19.15
CA ASN A 344 38.00 10.23 19.95
C ASN A 344 36.71 10.51 20.75
N ASN A 345 36.01 9.45 21.18
CA ASN A 345 34.80 9.50 22.01
C ASN A 345 33.57 10.23 21.40
N ARG A 346 33.61 10.67 20.14
CA ARG A 346 32.46 11.23 19.38
C ARG A 346 31.71 10.15 18.61
N ARG A 347 31.42 9.04 19.28
CA ARG A 347 30.85 7.82 18.67
C ARG A 347 29.50 8.05 17.99
N ARG A 348 28.61 8.86 18.57
CA ARG A 348 27.25 9.10 18.01
C ARG A 348 27.29 9.77 16.65
N GLU A 349 28.16 10.77 16.48
CA GLU A 349 28.28 11.51 15.22
C GLU A 349 28.87 10.62 14.12
N ALA A 350 29.92 9.87 14.42
CA ALA A 350 30.51 8.91 13.48
C ALA A 350 29.48 7.84 13.04
N ILE A 351 28.70 7.30 13.98
CA ILE A 351 27.63 6.34 13.69
C ILE A 351 26.57 6.97 12.77
N GLY A 352 26.14 8.21 13.04
CA GLY A 352 25.18 8.93 12.21
C GLY A 352 25.65 9.09 10.77
N GLN A 353 26.87 9.59 10.56
CA GLN A 353 27.43 9.78 9.21
C GLN A 353 27.51 8.47 8.42
N VAL A 354 27.93 7.38 9.06
CA VAL A 354 28.00 6.06 8.40
C VAL A 354 26.60 5.53 8.07
N LEU A 355 25.62 5.70 8.98
CA LEU A 355 24.23 5.31 8.72
C LEU A 355 23.64 6.07 7.54
N ASP A 356 23.86 7.38 7.45
CA ASP A 356 23.37 8.20 6.34
C ASP A 356 24.01 7.78 5.00
N THR A 357 25.31 7.51 5.01
CA THR A 357 26.04 7.00 3.83
C THR A 357 25.48 5.65 3.39
N VAL A 358 25.27 4.72 4.34
CA VAL A 358 24.69 3.40 4.06
C VAL A 358 23.26 3.53 3.54
N HIS A 359 22.46 4.44 4.10
CA HIS A 359 21.09 4.70 3.65
C HIS A 359 21.07 5.18 2.19
N GLN A 360 21.87 6.19 1.85
CA GLN A 360 22.00 6.68 0.47
C GLN A 360 22.47 5.58 -0.50
N ALA A 361 23.44 4.78 -0.06
CA ALA A 361 23.96 3.66 -0.85
C ALA A 361 22.90 2.57 -1.08
N LEU A 362 22.07 2.24 -0.07
CA LEU A 362 20.95 1.30 -0.20
C LEU A 362 19.84 1.85 -1.09
N SER A 363 19.45 3.12 -0.95
CA SER A 363 18.46 3.77 -1.80
C SER A 363 18.86 3.74 -3.28
N SER A 364 20.16 3.66 -3.59
CA SER A 364 20.64 3.50 -4.96
C SER A 364 20.41 2.11 -5.57
N VAL A 365 20.24 1.07 -4.76
CA VAL A 365 20.06 -0.32 -5.24
C VAL A 365 18.65 -0.85 -5.03
N THR A 366 17.81 -0.12 -4.30
CA THR A 366 16.41 -0.47 -4.04
C THR A 366 15.47 0.34 -4.90
N VAL A 367 14.50 -0.32 -5.53
CA VAL A 367 13.40 0.39 -6.21
C VAL A 367 12.36 0.75 -5.16
N SER A 368 12.48 1.95 -4.58
CA SER A 368 11.46 2.50 -3.70
C SER A 368 10.46 3.29 -4.54
N ALA A 369 9.18 2.98 -4.41
CA ALA A 369 8.08 3.81 -4.86
C ALA A 369 7.23 4.14 -3.63
N PRO A 370 6.78 5.40 -3.47
CA PRO A 370 5.99 5.82 -2.30
C PRO A 370 4.69 5.02 -2.20
N ASP A 371 4.07 4.71 -3.34
CA ASP A 371 2.82 3.96 -3.43
C ASP A 371 2.83 2.90 -4.56
N TYR A 372 1.95 1.91 -4.44
CA TYR A 372 1.82 0.83 -5.43
C TYR A 372 1.33 1.34 -6.79
N ASP A 373 0.46 2.34 -6.81
CA ASP A 373 -0.08 2.90 -8.06
C ASP A 373 1.01 3.59 -8.86
N THR A 374 1.92 4.32 -8.20
CA THR A 374 3.15 4.87 -8.78
C THR A 374 4.05 3.76 -9.31
N LEU A 375 4.23 2.66 -8.57
CA LEU A 375 4.98 1.51 -9.08
C LEU A 375 4.36 0.93 -10.36
N MET A 376 3.03 0.82 -10.45
CA MET A 376 2.33 0.35 -11.65
C MET A 376 2.42 1.32 -12.81
N LEU A 377 2.36 2.62 -12.52
CA LEU A 377 2.54 3.69 -13.50
C LEU A 377 3.95 3.65 -14.09
N VAL A 378 4.97 3.62 -13.24
CA VAL A 378 6.39 3.50 -13.65
C VAL A 378 6.58 2.26 -14.52
N GLN A 379 6.00 1.12 -14.14
CA GLN A 379 6.05 -0.10 -14.93
C GLN A 379 5.31 0.00 -16.28
N ALA A 380 4.26 0.82 -16.36
CA ALA A 380 3.51 1.09 -17.59
C ALA A 380 4.26 2.05 -18.51
N ALA A 381 4.76 3.17 -17.99
CA ALA A 381 5.61 4.11 -18.71
C ALA A 381 6.83 3.40 -19.31
N ARG A 382 7.51 2.54 -18.53
CA ARG A 382 8.60 1.69 -19.02
C ARG A 382 8.18 0.79 -20.19
N ARG A 383 6.96 0.23 -20.16
CA ARG A 383 6.44 -0.64 -21.25
C ARG A 383 6.16 0.16 -22.53
N LEU A 384 5.63 1.38 -22.37
CA LEU A 384 5.35 2.29 -23.46
C LEU A 384 6.64 2.84 -24.11
N TYR A 385 7.65 3.16 -23.28
CA TYR A 385 8.95 3.65 -23.72
C TYR A 385 9.83 2.58 -24.41
N ASN A 386 9.63 1.30 -24.09
CA ASN A 386 10.43 0.22 -24.68
C ASN A 386 10.01 -0.08 -26.14
N PRO A 387 10.94 -0.09 -27.11
CA PRO A 387 10.63 -0.32 -28.52
C PRO A 387 10.04 -1.71 -28.77
N THR A 388 9.07 -1.73 -29.69
CA THR A 388 8.27 -2.90 -30.07
C THR A 388 9.13 -4.14 -30.35
N GLY A 389 8.86 -5.24 -29.64
CA GLY A 389 9.45 -6.56 -29.89
C GLY A 389 10.78 -6.88 -29.19
N LYS A 390 11.43 -5.93 -28.50
CA LYS A 390 12.68 -6.19 -27.76
C LYS A 390 12.42 -6.47 -26.28
N LYS A 391 12.78 -7.67 -25.81
CA LYS A 391 12.78 -7.99 -24.36
C LYS A 391 14.05 -7.41 -23.72
N LEU A 392 13.89 -6.39 -22.89
CA LEU A 392 14.98 -5.85 -22.09
C LEU A 392 15.41 -6.88 -21.02
N PRO A 393 16.72 -7.08 -20.79
CA PRO A 393 17.20 -7.84 -19.65
C PRO A 393 16.61 -7.28 -18.34
N LEU A 394 16.21 -8.15 -17.41
CA LEU A 394 15.74 -7.77 -16.07
C LEU A 394 16.63 -6.72 -15.38
N PRO A 395 17.96 -6.87 -15.40
CA PRO A 395 18.94 -5.82 -15.15
C PRO A 395 18.56 -4.39 -15.59
N VAL A 396 18.27 -4.21 -16.88
CA VAL A 396 17.99 -2.90 -17.50
C VAL A 396 16.60 -2.41 -17.11
N VAL A 397 15.66 -3.34 -16.93
CA VAL A 397 14.31 -3.06 -16.47
C VAL A 397 14.31 -2.41 -15.09
N VAL A 398 15.10 -2.94 -14.15
CA VAL A 398 15.18 -2.43 -12.78
C VAL A 398 15.77 -1.01 -12.77
N GLU A 399 16.85 -0.80 -13.50
CA GLU A 399 17.49 0.52 -13.63
C GLU A 399 16.53 1.55 -14.29
N LEU A 400 15.83 1.16 -15.35
CA LEU A 400 14.87 2.04 -16.01
C LEU A 400 13.69 2.38 -15.10
N ASN A 401 13.15 1.40 -14.37
CA ASN A 401 12.12 1.66 -13.36
C ASN A 401 12.62 2.62 -12.28
N ARG A 402 13.86 2.48 -11.83
CA ARG A 402 14.47 3.38 -10.83
C ARG A 402 14.57 4.81 -11.36
N ARG A 403 15.10 5.01 -12.57
CA ARG A 403 15.20 6.34 -13.18
C ARG A 403 13.83 6.97 -13.40
N LEU A 404 12.85 6.20 -13.84
CA LEU A 404 11.47 6.66 -13.98
C LEU A 404 10.81 6.99 -12.63
N ALA A 405 11.08 6.23 -11.58
CA ALA A 405 10.57 6.53 -10.23
C ALA A 405 11.20 7.80 -9.66
N MET A 406 12.52 7.99 -9.81
CA MET A 406 13.20 9.24 -9.44
C MET A 406 12.68 10.43 -10.28
N GLY A 407 12.41 10.19 -11.57
CA GLY A 407 11.75 11.12 -12.48
C GLY A 407 10.40 11.59 -11.98
N TYR A 408 9.54 10.63 -11.69
CA TYR A 408 8.19 10.88 -11.22
C TYR A 408 8.20 11.63 -9.88
N GLU A 409 9.01 11.22 -8.91
CA GLU A 409 9.04 11.89 -7.59
C GLU A 409 9.46 13.36 -7.68
N ARG A 410 10.42 13.68 -8.55
CA ARG A 410 10.92 15.04 -8.72
C ARG A 410 9.91 15.96 -9.40
N TYR A 411 9.16 15.43 -10.36
CA TYR A 411 8.29 16.22 -11.24
C TYR A 411 6.80 15.84 -11.07
N LYS A 412 6.41 15.29 -9.92
CA LYS A 412 5.03 14.83 -9.67
C LYS A 412 3.98 15.95 -9.74
N GLU A 413 4.41 17.18 -9.47
CA GLU A 413 3.56 18.38 -9.51
C GLU A 413 3.45 18.99 -10.92
N ASP A 414 4.20 18.48 -11.92
CA ASP A 414 4.08 18.96 -13.31
C ASP A 414 2.75 18.47 -13.91
N GLU A 415 1.95 19.40 -14.45
CA GLU A 415 0.66 19.12 -15.08
C GLU A 415 0.78 18.12 -16.24
N ARG A 416 1.89 18.14 -16.98
CA ARG A 416 2.18 17.19 -18.07
C ARG A 416 2.36 15.77 -17.56
N ILE A 417 2.97 15.59 -16.39
CA ILE A 417 3.15 14.28 -15.76
C ILE A 417 1.85 13.78 -15.16
N THR A 418 1.07 14.68 -14.55
CA THR A 418 -0.23 14.33 -13.97
C THR A 418 -1.23 13.88 -15.04
N SER A 419 -1.36 14.63 -16.14
CA SER A 419 -2.22 14.27 -17.28
C SER A 419 -1.77 12.97 -17.95
N LEU A 420 -0.47 12.81 -18.22
CA LEU A 420 0.08 11.57 -18.78
C LEU A 420 -0.13 10.38 -17.83
N SER A 421 0.03 10.58 -16.53
CA SER A 421 -0.22 9.57 -15.49
C SER A 421 -1.67 9.08 -15.52
N GLN A 422 -2.64 10.01 -15.58
CA GLN A 422 -4.06 9.67 -15.72
C GLN A 422 -4.35 8.95 -17.05
N ALA A 423 -3.75 9.39 -18.15
CA ALA A 423 -3.93 8.78 -19.46
C ALA A 423 -3.38 7.34 -19.51
N VAL A 424 -2.20 7.09 -18.93
CA VAL A 424 -1.60 5.76 -18.78
C VAL A 424 -2.40 4.88 -17.82
N LYS A 425 -2.95 5.43 -16.73
CA LYS A 425 -3.87 4.70 -15.83
C LYS A 425 -5.14 4.27 -16.56
N SER A 426 -5.77 5.17 -17.32
CA SER A 426 -6.96 4.86 -18.12
C SER A 426 -6.68 3.77 -19.18
N TYR A 427 -5.52 3.84 -19.85
CA TYR A 427 -5.09 2.82 -20.80
C TYR A 427 -4.91 1.45 -20.14
N ASN A 428 -4.23 1.38 -18.99
CA ASN A 428 -4.10 0.12 -18.24
C ASN A 428 -5.44 -0.42 -17.74
N GLN A 429 -6.40 0.44 -17.36
CA GLN A 429 -7.75 0.00 -17.00
C GLN A 429 -8.49 -0.62 -18.20
N GLN A 430 -8.40 0.00 -19.39
CA GLN A 430 -9.00 -0.55 -20.61
C GLN A 430 -8.35 -1.87 -21.03
N LEU A 431 -7.02 -2.00 -20.88
CA LEU A 431 -6.31 -3.27 -21.05
C LEU A 431 -6.82 -4.36 -20.10
N ARG A 432 -7.03 -4.02 -18.81
CA ARG A 432 -7.57 -4.96 -17.82
C ARG A 432 -9.01 -5.37 -18.13
N TYR A 433 -9.86 -4.41 -18.52
CA TYR A 433 -11.25 -4.65 -18.91
C TYR A 433 -11.35 -5.65 -20.07
N LEU A 434 -10.52 -5.44 -21.11
CA LEU A 434 -10.44 -6.33 -22.26
C LEU A 434 -9.60 -7.59 -21.99
N ASN A 435 -9.04 -7.73 -20.79
CA ASN A 435 -8.13 -8.79 -20.38
C ASN A 435 -6.94 -8.99 -21.35
N LEU A 436 -6.45 -7.88 -21.90
CA LEU A 436 -5.32 -7.82 -22.83
C LEU A 436 -4.07 -7.35 -22.10
N LYS A 437 -2.94 -7.99 -22.38
CA LYS A 437 -1.63 -7.46 -21.98
C LYS A 437 -1.14 -6.46 -23.03
N ASP A 438 -0.40 -5.45 -22.61
CA ASP A 438 0.15 -4.40 -23.50
C ASP A 438 0.83 -4.96 -24.77
N HIS A 439 1.64 -6.03 -24.62
CA HIS A 439 2.32 -6.65 -25.76
C HIS A 439 1.37 -7.36 -26.75
N GLN A 440 0.13 -7.66 -26.37
CA GLN A 440 -0.86 -8.32 -27.23
C GLN A 440 -1.57 -7.33 -28.15
N VAL A 441 -1.64 -6.04 -27.78
CA VAL A 441 -2.28 -4.97 -28.57
C VAL A 441 -1.60 -4.77 -29.93
N GLN A 442 -0.28 -5.02 -30.00
CA GLN A 442 0.51 -4.80 -31.21
C GLN A 442 0.34 -5.90 -32.28
N TYR A 443 0.05 -7.15 -31.87
CA TYR A 443 -0.03 -8.31 -32.78
C TYR A 443 -1.45 -8.61 -33.28
N ALA A 444 -2.42 -7.75 -33.00
CA ALA A 444 -3.81 -7.92 -33.40
C ALA A 444 -4.06 -7.65 -34.91
N ARG A 445 -3.19 -8.14 -35.78
CA ARG A 445 -3.41 -8.31 -37.23
C ARG A 445 -3.36 -9.79 -37.55
N MET A 446 -4.20 -10.58 -36.89
CA MET A 446 -4.29 -11.99 -37.23
C MET A 446 -5.52 -12.18 -38.10
N SER A 447 -5.30 -12.64 -39.34
CA SER A 447 -6.37 -13.16 -40.18
C SER A 447 -7.19 -14.16 -39.37
N LEU A 448 -8.52 -14.10 -39.46
CA LEU A 448 -9.43 -14.95 -38.70
C LEU A 448 -9.03 -16.43 -38.76
N LEU A 449 -8.59 -16.92 -39.93
CA LEU A 449 -8.08 -18.27 -40.14
C LEU A 449 -6.86 -18.61 -39.28
N LYS A 450 -5.89 -17.69 -39.19
CA LYS A 450 -4.68 -17.85 -38.37
C LYS A 450 -5.00 -17.80 -36.88
N VAL A 451 -5.96 -16.97 -36.46
CA VAL A 451 -6.48 -16.94 -35.07
C VAL A 451 -7.11 -18.28 -34.73
N LEU A 452 -7.99 -18.78 -35.60
CA LEU A 452 -8.68 -20.06 -35.43
C LEU A 452 -7.69 -21.22 -35.33
N LEU A 453 -6.74 -21.33 -36.26
CA LEU A 453 -5.68 -22.36 -36.22
C LEU A 453 -4.80 -22.26 -34.96
N LEU A 454 -4.48 -21.04 -34.51
CA LEU A 454 -3.74 -20.83 -33.26
C LEU A 454 -4.53 -21.21 -32.02
N ILE A 455 -5.84 -20.96 -31.99
CA ILE A 455 -6.74 -21.41 -30.93
C ILE A 455 -6.75 -22.94 -30.92
N VAL A 456 -6.99 -23.59 -32.05
CA VAL A 456 -7.00 -25.06 -32.16
C VAL A 456 -5.67 -25.64 -31.69
N TYR A 457 -4.54 -25.15 -32.19
CA TYR A 457 -3.21 -25.60 -31.78
C TYR A 457 -2.96 -25.38 -30.28
N ARG A 458 -3.32 -24.23 -29.72
CA ARG A 458 -3.14 -23.93 -28.29
C ARG A 458 -4.06 -24.74 -27.40
N SER A 459 -5.31 -24.96 -27.82
CA SER A 459 -6.27 -25.81 -27.13
C SER A 459 -5.83 -27.27 -27.15
N ALA A 460 -5.37 -27.79 -28.29
CA ALA A 460 -4.80 -29.14 -28.40
C ALA A 460 -3.54 -29.28 -27.53
N LYS A 461 -2.61 -28.31 -27.60
CA LYS A 461 -1.43 -28.29 -26.76
C LYS A 461 -1.78 -28.22 -25.27
N LEU A 462 -2.78 -27.41 -24.89
CA LEU A 462 -3.28 -27.32 -23.52
C LEU A 462 -3.90 -28.64 -23.08
N ALA A 463 -4.68 -29.31 -23.93
CA ALA A 463 -5.27 -30.62 -23.63
C ALA A 463 -4.19 -31.70 -23.40
N VAL A 464 -3.15 -31.75 -24.24
CA VAL A 464 -2.00 -32.64 -24.05
C VAL A 464 -1.29 -32.33 -22.73
N LEU A 465 -1.01 -31.04 -22.46
CA LEU A 465 -0.42 -30.61 -21.19
C LEU A 465 -1.30 -31.02 -20.01
N LEU A 466 -2.62 -30.85 -20.10
CA LEU A 466 -3.58 -31.15 -19.05
C LEU A 466 -3.60 -32.67 -18.73
N ALA A 467 -3.57 -33.53 -19.75
CA ALA A 467 -3.50 -34.98 -19.58
C ALA A 467 -2.28 -35.45 -18.78
N PHE A 468 -1.10 -34.83 -18.99
CA PHE A 468 0.12 -35.18 -18.26
C PHE A 468 0.26 -34.46 -16.91
N THR A 469 -0.35 -33.28 -16.74
CA THR A 469 -0.16 -32.45 -15.53
C THR A 469 -1.20 -32.66 -14.45
N VAL A 470 -2.45 -32.96 -14.83
CA VAL A 470 -3.54 -33.15 -13.86
C VAL A 470 -3.22 -34.25 -12.85
N PRO A 471 -2.69 -35.44 -13.24
CA PRO A 471 -2.33 -36.45 -12.26
C PRO A 471 -1.29 -35.96 -11.26
N GLY A 472 -0.25 -35.26 -11.73
CA GLY A 472 0.78 -34.70 -10.84
C GLY A 472 0.28 -33.55 -9.96
N LEU A 473 -0.61 -32.70 -10.47
CA LEU A 473 -1.27 -31.65 -9.69
C LEU A 473 -2.19 -32.23 -8.62
N LEU A 474 -2.94 -33.28 -8.94
CA LEU A 474 -3.84 -33.95 -8.00
C LEU A 474 -3.05 -34.63 -6.88
N LEU A 475 -1.97 -35.33 -7.21
CA LEU A 475 -1.05 -35.92 -6.24
C LEU A 475 -0.35 -34.87 -5.36
N PHE A 476 -0.12 -33.67 -5.88
CA PHE A 476 0.53 -32.59 -5.13
C PHE A 476 -0.47 -31.59 -4.50
N ALA A 477 -1.77 -31.70 -4.77
CA ALA A 477 -2.81 -30.81 -4.27
C ALA A 477 -2.83 -30.71 -2.73
N PRO A 478 -2.64 -31.80 -1.96
CA PRO A 478 -2.57 -31.71 -0.50
C PRO A 478 -1.44 -30.79 -0.03
N VAL A 479 -0.30 -30.77 -0.72
CA VAL A 479 0.83 -29.88 -0.39
C VAL A 479 0.44 -28.43 -0.62
N PHE A 480 -0.24 -28.10 -1.72
CA PHE A 480 -0.70 -26.74 -2.00
C PHE A 480 -1.73 -26.26 -0.98
N VAL A 481 -2.72 -27.09 -0.66
CA VAL A 481 -3.77 -26.77 0.31
C VAL A 481 -3.16 -26.58 1.69
N ALA A 482 -2.35 -27.53 2.17
CA ALA A 482 -1.68 -27.43 3.46
C ALA A 482 -0.76 -26.22 3.53
N SER A 483 0.03 -25.96 2.48
CA SER A 483 0.91 -24.79 2.41
C SER A 483 0.11 -23.49 2.47
N LYS A 484 -1.03 -23.38 1.78
CA LYS A 484 -1.90 -22.19 1.80
C LYS A 484 -2.51 -21.97 3.18
N ILE A 485 -3.02 -23.03 3.83
CA ILE A 485 -3.65 -22.94 5.15
C ILE A 485 -2.60 -22.60 6.23
N ILE A 486 -1.49 -23.33 6.28
CA ILE A 486 -0.46 -23.17 7.31
C ILE A 486 0.24 -21.81 7.16
N SER A 487 0.63 -21.42 5.93
CA SER A 487 1.24 -20.11 5.71
C SER A 487 0.31 -18.96 6.06
N GLY A 488 -1.00 -19.08 5.75
CA GLY A 488 -2.00 -18.08 6.14
C GLY A 488 -2.19 -17.98 7.66
N ARG A 489 -2.26 -19.10 8.37
CA ARG A 489 -2.32 -19.12 9.85
C ARG A 489 -1.08 -18.45 10.47
N LYS A 490 0.11 -18.78 9.96
CA LYS A 490 1.38 -18.21 10.46
C LYS A 490 1.55 -16.73 10.12
N ALA A 491 1.05 -16.29 8.97
CA ALA A 491 1.00 -14.86 8.62
C ALA A 491 0.11 -14.08 9.60
N LYS A 492 -1.06 -14.61 9.98
CA LYS A 492 -1.93 -13.99 11.00
C LYS A 492 -1.25 -13.91 12.37
N THR A 493 -0.56 -14.98 12.80
CA THR A 493 0.22 -14.95 14.06
C THR A 493 1.36 -13.93 14.00
N ALA A 494 2.07 -13.83 12.88
CA ALA A 494 3.15 -12.88 12.70
C ALA A 494 2.65 -11.42 12.69
N LEU A 495 1.46 -11.17 12.13
CA LEU A 495 0.80 -9.87 12.15
C LEU A 495 0.38 -9.47 13.58
N ALA A 496 -0.19 -10.41 14.34
CA ALA A 496 -0.58 -10.17 15.73
C ALA A 496 0.61 -9.84 16.65
N GLY A 497 1.79 -10.37 16.35
CA GLY A 497 3.01 -10.16 17.15
C GLY A 497 3.89 -8.98 16.73
N SER A 498 3.49 -8.16 15.73
CA SER A 498 4.37 -7.13 15.17
C SER A 498 3.61 -5.87 14.77
N THR A 499 4.04 -4.71 15.27
CA THR A 499 3.50 -3.39 14.91
C THR A 499 4.00 -2.88 13.56
N VAL A 500 5.11 -3.43 13.05
CA VAL A 500 5.77 -2.97 11.82
C VAL A 500 5.17 -3.60 10.55
N LYS A 501 4.51 -4.77 10.68
CA LYS A 501 4.06 -5.59 9.55
C LYS A 501 2.67 -5.16 9.09
N ILE A 502 2.48 -5.09 7.77
CA ILE A 502 1.22 -4.67 7.15
C ILE A 502 0.33 -5.89 6.84
N ARG A 503 0.82 -6.91 6.13
CA ARG A 503 0.01 -8.09 5.75
C ARG A 503 0.57 -9.42 6.29
N GLY A 504 1.81 -9.43 6.81
CA GLY A 504 2.50 -10.64 7.26
C GLY A 504 2.89 -11.56 6.08
N HIS A 505 3.04 -11.00 4.89
CA HIS A 505 3.41 -11.76 3.69
C HIS A 505 4.87 -12.24 3.74
N ASP A 506 5.70 -11.56 4.49
CA ASP A 506 7.12 -11.81 4.74
C ASP A 506 7.46 -13.20 5.28
N VAL A 507 6.50 -13.85 5.95
CA VAL A 507 6.67 -15.22 6.46
C VAL A 507 6.09 -16.29 5.52
N MET A 508 5.28 -15.90 4.52
CA MET A 508 4.53 -16.87 3.71
C MET A 508 5.43 -17.72 2.81
N ALA A 509 6.44 -17.12 2.17
CA ALA A 509 7.37 -17.86 1.31
C ALA A 509 8.13 -18.93 2.13
N THR A 510 8.64 -18.55 3.30
CA THR A 510 9.31 -19.47 4.24
C THR A 510 8.42 -20.66 4.58
N TRP A 511 7.19 -20.41 5.06
CA TRP A 511 6.32 -21.50 5.51
C TRP A 511 5.85 -22.39 4.34
N LYS A 512 5.66 -21.84 3.14
CA LYS A 512 5.37 -22.65 1.95
C LYS A 512 6.53 -23.60 1.61
N ILE A 513 7.78 -23.11 1.68
CA ILE A 513 8.96 -23.95 1.45
C ILE A 513 9.10 -25.01 2.54
N LEU A 514 8.93 -24.65 3.82
CA LEU A 514 9.05 -25.59 4.94
C LEU A 514 7.96 -26.67 4.92
N VAL A 515 6.71 -26.30 4.64
CA VAL A 515 5.62 -27.27 4.50
C VAL A 515 5.87 -28.19 3.33
N ALA A 516 6.31 -27.67 2.18
CA ALA A 516 6.67 -28.50 1.03
C ALA A 516 7.85 -29.43 1.33
N LEU A 517 8.86 -28.98 2.09
CA LEU A 517 10.03 -29.79 2.47
C LEU A 517 9.64 -31.03 3.31
N GLY A 518 8.69 -30.87 4.22
CA GLY A 518 8.22 -31.97 5.06
C GLY A 518 7.16 -32.82 4.38
N LEU A 519 6.12 -32.19 3.85
CA LEU A 519 4.90 -32.88 3.40
C LEU A 519 5.08 -33.57 2.05
N ALA A 520 5.85 -33.01 1.13
CA ALA A 520 6.01 -33.62 -0.20
C ALA A 520 6.73 -34.97 -0.14
N PRO A 521 7.90 -35.12 0.52
CA PRO A 521 8.55 -36.43 0.66
C PRO A 521 7.67 -37.44 1.39
N THR A 522 6.95 -37.03 2.44
CA THR A 522 6.04 -37.95 3.17
C THR A 522 4.92 -38.47 2.28
N LEU A 523 4.35 -37.63 1.41
CA LEU A 523 3.35 -38.06 0.45
C LEU A 523 3.93 -38.98 -0.61
N TYR A 524 5.14 -38.70 -1.12
CA TYR A 524 5.80 -39.59 -2.08
C TYR A 524 6.06 -40.97 -1.49
N HIS A 525 6.46 -41.05 -0.21
CA HIS A 525 6.59 -42.32 0.48
C HIS A 525 5.24 -43.02 0.64
N ALA A 526 4.19 -42.32 1.07
CA ALA A 526 2.85 -42.89 1.21
C ALA A 526 2.29 -43.43 -0.12
N TYR A 527 2.43 -42.67 -1.21
CA TYR A 527 2.01 -43.11 -2.54
C TYR A 527 2.83 -44.29 -3.05
N SER A 528 4.15 -44.29 -2.84
CA SER A 528 5.01 -45.41 -3.24
C SER A 528 4.66 -46.69 -2.47
N ILE A 529 4.37 -46.58 -1.17
CA ILE A 529 3.90 -47.71 -0.34
C ILE A 529 2.55 -48.21 -0.84
N GLY A 530 1.61 -47.31 -1.17
CA GLY A 530 0.31 -47.68 -1.73
C GLY A 530 0.43 -48.45 -3.05
N VAL A 531 1.31 -48.02 -3.96
CA VAL A 531 1.58 -48.75 -5.21
C VAL A 531 2.21 -50.12 -4.94
N VAL A 532 3.16 -50.20 -4.01
CA VAL A 532 3.77 -51.49 -3.61
C VAL A 532 2.72 -52.43 -3.02
N PHE A 533 1.79 -51.93 -2.21
CA PHE A 533 0.69 -52.70 -1.65
C PHE A 533 -0.22 -53.26 -2.76
N LEU A 534 -0.58 -52.44 -3.76
CA LEU A 534 -1.35 -52.89 -4.93
C LEU A 534 -0.62 -53.94 -5.77
N VAL A 535 0.71 -53.84 -5.88
CA VAL A 535 1.52 -54.87 -6.57
C VAL A 535 1.63 -56.14 -5.74
N TRP A 536 1.63 -56.05 -4.41
CA TRP A 536 1.60 -57.22 -3.54
C TRP A 536 0.26 -57.97 -3.61
N HIS A 537 -0.87 -57.26 -3.66
CA HIS A 537 -2.21 -57.86 -3.73
C HIS A 537 -2.52 -58.51 -5.08
N ASP A 538 -2.53 -57.73 -6.18
CA ASP A 538 -3.01 -58.19 -7.51
C ASP A 538 -1.98 -58.05 -8.63
N ARG A 539 -0.70 -57.80 -8.28
CA ARG A 539 0.36 -57.49 -9.27
C ARG A 539 -0.04 -56.36 -10.23
N LEU A 540 -0.82 -55.40 -9.73
CA LEU A 540 -1.38 -54.29 -10.50
C LEU A 540 -2.21 -54.77 -11.71
N TRP A 541 -3.27 -55.55 -11.46
CA TRP A 541 -4.10 -56.19 -12.50
C TRP A 541 -3.27 -57.01 -13.49
N GLY A 542 -2.30 -57.80 -12.98
CA GLY A 542 -1.46 -58.68 -13.78
C GLY A 542 -0.43 -58.00 -14.71
N ARG A 543 -0.25 -56.67 -14.61
CA ARG A 543 0.70 -55.92 -15.46
C ARG A 543 2.15 -56.05 -15.00
N VAL A 544 2.38 -56.36 -13.72
CA VAL A 544 3.74 -56.54 -13.17
C VAL A 544 4.09 -58.02 -13.12
N PRO A 545 5.16 -58.48 -13.80
CA PRO A 545 5.59 -59.87 -13.75
C PRO A 545 5.94 -60.33 -12.33
N GLY A 546 5.62 -61.58 -11.99
CA GLY A 546 5.81 -62.14 -10.65
C GLY A 546 7.27 -62.20 -10.17
N TRP A 547 8.24 -62.12 -11.07
CA TRP A 547 9.67 -62.11 -10.76
C TRP A 547 10.19 -60.76 -10.25
N VAL A 548 9.42 -59.67 -10.38
CA VAL A 548 9.84 -58.34 -9.94
C VAL A 548 9.69 -58.22 -8.42
N PRO A 549 10.78 -57.95 -7.68
CA PRO A 549 10.70 -57.82 -6.23
C PRO A 549 10.09 -56.48 -5.81
N LEU A 550 9.32 -56.47 -4.73
CA LEU A 550 8.57 -55.30 -4.25
C LEU A 550 9.46 -54.08 -3.93
N TRP A 551 10.68 -54.31 -3.44
CA TRP A 551 11.63 -53.23 -3.17
C TRP A 551 12.09 -52.51 -4.46
N LEU A 552 12.16 -53.22 -5.59
CA LEU A 552 12.53 -52.63 -6.88
C LEU A 552 11.39 -51.79 -7.45
N VAL A 553 10.13 -52.18 -7.20
CA VAL A 553 8.94 -51.36 -7.51
C VAL A 553 8.99 -50.05 -6.73
N TYR A 554 9.28 -50.11 -5.42
CA TYR A 554 9.42 -48.90 -4.61
C TYR A 554 10.50 -47.94 -5.14
N LEU A 555 11.70 -48.48 -5.43
CA LEU A 555 12.81 -47.70 -5.97
C LEU A 555 12.53 -47.12 -7.36
N GLY A 556 11.64 -47.75 -8.14
CA GLY A 556 11.19 -47.24 -9.43
C GLY A 556 10.11 -46.17 -9.32
N VAL A 557 9.10 -46.38 -8.46
CA VAL A 557 7.95 -45.47 -8.30
C VAL A 557 8.37 -44.16 -7.65
N TRP A 558 9.23 -44.18 -6.63
CA TRP A 558 9.57 -42.98 -5.87
C TRP A 558 10.21 -41.86 -6.73
N PRO A 559 11.22 -42.13 -7.61
CA PRO A 559 11.71 -41.16 -8.57
C PRO A 559 10.68 -40.72 -9.61
N VAL A 560 9.79 -41.63 -10.04
CA VAL A 560 8.69 -41.29 -10.97
C VAL A 560 7.73 -40.28 -10.35
N MET A 561 7.39 -40.40 -9.05
CA MET A 561 6.56 -39.43 -8.35
C MET A 561 7.22 -38.04 -8.28
N ILE A 562 8.52 -37.98 -8.04
CA ILE A 562 9.29 -36.73 -8.07
C ILE A 562 9.30 -36.15 -9.49
N GLY A 563 9.55 -36.97 -10.51
CA GLY A 563 9.53 -36.57 -11.91
C GLY A 563 8.16 -36.02 -12.34
N MET A 564 7.07 -36.71 -11.98
CA MET A 564 5.70 -36.30 -12.27
C MET A 564 5.33 -34.97 -11.61
N THR A 565 5.73 -34.75 -10.37
CA THR A 565 5.46 -33.48 -9.68
C THR A 565 6.29 -32.32 -10.23
N LEU A 566 7.57 -32.54 -10.53
CA LEU A 566 8.40 -31.54 -11.21
C LEU A 566 7.85 -31.19 -12.60
N ALA A 567 7.40 -32.20 -13.36
CA ALA A 567 6.72 -32.01 -14.62
C ALA A 567 5.43 -31.20 -14.43
N ALA A 568 4.57 -31.56 -13.48
CA ALA A 568 3.32 -30.83 -13.19
C ALA A 568 3.56 -29.37 -12.81
N LEU A 569 4.58 -29.08 -11.99
CA LEU A 569 4.94 -27.70 -11.62
C LEU A 569 5.44 -26.90 -12.82
N ARG A 570 6.32 -27.48 -13.65
CA ARG A 570 6.88 -26.83 -14.85
C ARG A 570 5.84 -26.61 -15.94
N PHE A 571 5.03 -27.62 -16.20
CA PHE A 571 3.98 -27.57 -17.22
C PHE A 571 2.77 -26.76 -16.77
N GLY A 572 2.49 -26.68 -15.46
CA GLY A 572 1.46 -25.80 -14.92
C GLY A 572 1.72 -24.33 -15.27
N GLU A 573 2.98 -23.89 -15.33
CA GLU A 573 3.32 -22.53 -15.80
C GLU A 573 3.05 -22.35 -17.28
N VAL A 574 3.52 -23.28 -18.12
CA VAL A 574 3.35 -23.21 -19.57
C VAL A 574 1.87 -23.31 -19.93
N GLY A 575 1.15 -24.22 -19.28
CA GLY A 575 -0.29 -24.41 -19.39
C GLY A 575 -1.06 -23.18 -18.95
N MET A 576 -0.68 -22.54 -17.84
CA MET A 576 -1.30 -21.29 -17.38
C MET A 576 -1.02 -20.11 -18.32
N ASP A 577 0.20 -20.00 -18.85
CA ASP A 577 0.55 -18.98 -19.85
C ASP A 577 -0.24 -19.20 -21.16
N ILE A 578 -0.42 -20.46 -21.59
CA ILE A 578 -1.25 -20.83 -22.76
C ILE A 578 -2.73 -20.55 -22.48
N PHE A 579 -3.26 -20.96 -21.33
CA PHE A 579 -4.65 -20.76 -20.93
C PHE A 579 -4.99 -19.26 -20.87
N LYS A 580 -4.16 -18.45 -20.21
CA LYS A 580 -4.31 -16.98 -20.19
C LYS A 580 -4.21 -16.35 -21.58
N SER A 581 -3.61 -17.03 -22.54
CA SER A 581 -3.50 -16.55 -23.92
C SER A 581 -4.68 -16.93 -24.81
N LEU A 582 -5.54 -17.87 -24.38
CA LEU A 582 -6.73 -18.30 -25.15
C LEU A 582 -7.82 -17.23 -25.13
N ARG A 583 -8.14 -16.66 -23.97
CA ARG A 583 -9.20 -15.64 -23.85
C ARG A 583 -8.98 -14.42 -24.77
N PRO A 584 -7.79 -13.81 -24.85
CA PRO A 584 -7.49 -12.77 -25.84
C PRO A 584 -7.73 -13.20 -27.30
N LEU A 585 -7.39 -14.45 -27.65
CA LEU A 585 -7.59 -14.96 -29.02
C LEU A 585 -9.08 -15.16 -29.33
N VAL A 586 -9.87 -15.62 -28.36
CA VAL A 586 -11.33 -15.76 -28.49
C VAL A 586 -11.97 -14.38 -28.64
N LEU A 587 -11.53 -13.39 -27.85
CA LEU A 587 -12.02 -12.03 -27.99
C LEU A 587 -11.77 -11.49 -29.40
N CYS A 588 -10.60 -11.75 -30.01
CA CYS A 588 -10.31 -11.36 -31.40
C CYS A 588 -11.23 -11.97 -32.46
N LEU A 589 -12.05 -12.98 -32.16
CA LEU A 589 -13.05 -13.54 -33.07
C LEU A 589 -14.37 -12.74 -33.05
N LEU A 590 -14.64 -11.95 -32.00
CA LEU A 590 -15.85 -11.14 -31.89
C LEU A 590 -15.71 -9.82 -32.69
N PRO A 591 -16.65 -9.47 -33.59
CA PRO A 591 -16.53 -8.28 -34.47
C PRO A 591 -16.34 -6.96 -33.71
N THR A 592 -17.03 -6.78 -32.58
CA THR A 592 -17.00 -5.59 -31.71
C THR A 592 -15.64 -5.38 -31.02
N SER A 593 -14.87 -6.45 -30.83
CA SER A 593 -13.54 -6.38 -30.23
C SER A 593 -12.50 -5.75 -31.16
N SER A 594 -12.66 -5.91 -32.48
CA SER A 594 -11.67 -5.45 -33.47
C SER A 594 -11.54 -3.92 -33.44
N PHE A 595 -12.67 -3.23 -33.34
CA PHE A 595 -12.74 -1.77 -33.21
C PHE A 595 -12.11 -1.28 -31.90
N SER A 596 -12.41 -1.96 -30.79
CA SER A 596 -11.85 -1.65 -29.46
C SER A 596 -10.33 -1.85 -29.41
N ILE A 597 -9.82 -2.91 -30.05
CA ILE A 597 -8.38 -3.20 -30.15
C ILE A 597 -7.68 -2.19 -31.05
N HIS A 598 -8.31 -1.77 -32.15
CA HIS A 598 -7.79 -0.71 -33.01
C HIS A 598 -7.64 0.61 -32.23
N LYS A 599 -8.70 1.02 -31.49
CA LYS A 599 -8.67 2.22 -30.64
C LYS A 599 -7.58 2.14 -29.57
N LEU A 600 -7.40 0.98 -28.93
CA LEU A 600 -6.32 0.76 -27.97
C LEU A 600 -4.93 0.85 -28.60
N ARG A 601 -4.77 0.41 -29.84
CA ARG A 601 -3.48 0.47 -30.55
C ARG A 601 -3.09 1.90 -30.88
N VAL A 602 -4.05 2.70 -31.36
CA VAL A 602 -3.87 4.14 -31.60
C VAL A 602 -3.48 4.82 -30.28
N LYS A 603 -4.27 4.61 -29.22
CA LYS A 603 -4.00 5.18 -27.89
C LYS A 603 -2.64 4.76 -27.33
N ARG A 604 -2.21 3.52 -27.56
CA ARG A 604 -0.86 3.06 -27.15
C ARG A 604 0.25 3.78 -27.92
N ALA A 605 0.08 3.99 -29.23
CA ALA A 605 1.07 4.68 -30.05
C ALA A 605 1.21 6.14 -29.60
N GLU A 606 0.09 6.83 -29.42
CA GLU A 606 0.03 8.19 -28.88
C GLU A 606 0.73 8.29 -27.51
N LEU A 607 0.35 7.43 -26.55
CA LEU A 607 0.98 7.42 -25.23
C LEU A 607 2.47 7.07 -25.27
N SER A 608 2.90 6.21 -26.20
CA SER A 608 4.33 5.89 -26.33
C SER A 608 5.15 7.07 -26.84
N VAL A 609 4.58 7.88 -27.73
CA VAL A 609 5.22 9.12 -28.22
C VAL A 609 5.27 10.14 -27.09
N GLN A 610 4.15 10.41 -26.41
CA GLN A 610 4.09 11.36 -25.29
C GLN A 610 5.06 10.99 -24.16
N VAL A 611 5.13 9.70 -23.78
CA VAL A 611 6.10 9.22 -22.78
C VAL A 611 7.54 9.42 -23.27
N ALA A 612 7.82 9.14 -24.54
CA ALA A 612 9.18 9.29 -25.08
C ALA A 612 9.61 10.76 -25.16
N GLU A 613 8.74 11.64 -25.63
CA GLU A 613 8.99 13.09 -25.71
C GLU A 613 9.24 13.67 -24.32
N LEU A 614 8.37 13.37 -23.35
CA LEU A 614 8.52 13.86 -21.98
C LEU A 614 9.81 13.37 -21.31
N ILE A 615 10.20 12.11 -21.56
CA ILE A 615 11.48 11.57 -21.08
C ILE A 615 12.67 12.25 -21.76
N ASN A 616 12.54 12.61 -23.04
CA ASN A 616 13.62 13.25 -23.79
C ASN A 616 13.78 14.73 -23.41
N GLU A 617 12.70 15.38 -23.00
CA GLU A 617 12.69 16.76 -22.53
C GLU A 617 13.20 16.88 -21.10
N LEU A 618 12.67 16.08 -20.17
CA LEU A 618 13.01 16.16 -18.73
C LEU A 618 14.22 15.30 -18.34
N GLY A 619 14.62 14.35 -19.18
CA GLY A 619 15.74 13.44 -18.93
C GLY A 619 17.11 14.13 -18.82
N PRO A 620 17.47 15.04 -19.75
CA PRO A 620 18.72 15.80 -19.70
C PRO A 620 18.87 16.68 -18.45
N ASP A 621 17.77 17.28 -17.97
CA ASP A 621 17.76 18.10 -16.75
C ASP A 621 18.13 17.30 -15.50
N MET A 622 17.78 16.01 -15.46
CA MET A 622 18.03 15.13 -14.31
C MET A 622 19.37 14.42 -14.38
N PHE A 623 19.81 14.04 -15.58
CA PHE A 623 21.03 13.26 -15.78
C PHE A 623 21.91 13.91 -16.85
N ALA A 624 23.02 14.53 -16.44
CA ALA A 624 23.98 15.13 -17.37
C ALA A 624 24.56 14.14 -18.41
N ASP A 625 24.56 12.85 -18.10
CA ASP A 625 24.98 11.76 -18.99
C ASP A 625 23.81 11.07 -19.72
N PHE A 626 22.64 11.70 -19.80
CA PHE A 626 21.42 11.10 -20.37
C PHE A 626 21.64 10.54 -21.78
N ASP A 627 22.22 11.36 -22.68
CA ASP A 627 22.48 10.96 -24.07
C ASP A 627 23.58 9.90 -24.19
N LYS A 628 24.57 9.91 -23.29
CA LYS A 628 25.70 8.95 -23.28
C LYS A 628 25.33 7.60 -22.69
N THR A 629 24.38 7.57 -21.74
CA THR A 629 23.94 6.36 -21.02
C THR A 629 22.54 5.90 -21.40
N ARG A 630 22.02 6.39 -22.53
CA ARG A 630 20.67 6.11 -23.00
C ARG A 630 20.44 4.60 -23.16
N LEU A 631 19.53 4.06 -22.35
CA LEU A 631 19.26 2.62 -22.30
C LEU A 631 18.46 2.12 -23.51
N ILE A 632 17.71 3.02 -24.17
CA ILE A 632 16.86 2.76 -25.33
C ILE A 632 17.17 3.83 -26.40
N PRO A 633 17.47 3.45 -27.66
CA PRO A 633 17.72 4.41 -28.74
C PRO A 633 16.45 5.18 -29.13
N ASP A 634 16.60 6.46 -29.48
CA ASP A 634 15.50 7.33 -29.92
C ASP A 634 14.90 6.83 -31.23
N VAL A 635 13.59 6.63 -31.28
CA VAL A 635 12.91 6.22 -32.52
C VAL A 635 12.66 7.45 -33.42
N THR A 636 12.37 8.61 -32.83
CA THR A 636 12.02 9.86 -33.54
C THR A 636 13.21 10.49 -34.28
N ARG A 637 14.43 10.39 -33.72
CA ARG A 637 15.67 10.84 -34.39
C ARG A 637 16.09 9.93 -35.55
N VAL A 638 15.78 8.64 -35.49
CA VAL A 638 16.13 7.69 -36.56
C VAL A 638 15.28 7.96 -37.81
N GLU A 639 13.98 8.24 -37.65
CA GLU A 639 13.10 8.59 -38.77
C GLU A 639 13.45 9.94 -39.42
N SER A 640 13.80 10.94 -38.61
CA SER A 640 14.21 12.27 -39.11
C SER A 640 15.59 12.27 -39.77
N GLN A 641 16.53 11.42 -39.32
CA GLN A 641 17.82 11.22 -40.02
C GLN A 641 17.65 10.48 -41.35
N THR A 642 16.73 9.52 -41.45
CA THR A 642 16.40 8.88 -42.73
C THR A 642 15.66 9.81 -43.70
N ALA A 643 14.79 10.69 -43.19
CA ALA A 643 14.08 11.69 -44.00
C ALA A 643 15.01 12.81 -44.49
N GLY A 644 15.95 13.27 -43.65
CA GLY A 644 16.97 14.26 -44.04
C GLY A 644 17.95 13.73 -45.09
N ALA A 645 18.34 12.46 -44.99
CA ALA A 645 19.17 11.80 -46.01
C ALA A 645 18.44 11.68 -47.37
N ALA A 646 17.14 11.38 -47.37
CA ALA A 646 16.32 11.33 -48.58
C ALA A 646 16.11 12.71 -49.21
N ALA A 647 15.93 13.76 -48.40
CA ALA A 647 15.80 15.14 -48.90
C ALA A 647 17.11 15.68 -49.50
N SER A 648 18.26 15.30 -48.93
CA SER A 648 19.58 15.67 -49.48
C SER A 648 19.93 14.91 -50.78
N ALA A 649 19.36 13.72 -50.99
CA ALA A 649 19.52 12.95 -52.23
C ALA A 649 18.61 13.48 -53.36
N ALA A 650 17.46 14.07 -53.03
CA ALA A 650 16.52 14.64 -54.00
C ALA A 650 16.98 15.98 -54.60
N ALA A 651 17.84 16.74 -53.92
CA ALA A 651 18.36 18.02 -54.40
C ALA A 651 19.50 17.91 -55.43
N GLY A 652 20.00 16.69 -55.71
CA GLY A 652 21.15 16.45 -56.58
C GLY A 652 20.84 15.87 -57.97
N ALA A 653 19.57 15.66 -58.32
CA ALA A 653 19.20 14.96 -59.55
C ALA A 653 18.18 15.75 -60.38
N THR A 654 18.63 16.86 -60.98
CA THR A 654 17.95 17.52 -62.11
C THR A 654 18.88 17.52 -63.31
N ALA A 655 18.85 16.43 -64.10
CA ALA A 655 19.19 16.41 -65.53
C ALA A 655 18.93 15.01 -66.11
N ALA A 656 18.33 15.01 -67.32
CA ALA A 656 18.17 13.89 -68.26
C ALA A 656 16.93 12.97 -68.11
N ASP A 657 15.83 13.46 -68.68
CA ASP A 657 15.15 13.00 -69.92
C ASP A 657 14.61 11.56 -70.13
N GLU A 658 13.42 11.57 -70.74
CA GLU A 658 12.62 10.61 -71.53
C GLU A 658 12.18 9.23 -70.99
N GLY A 659 10.87 8.97 -71.12
CA GLY A 659 10.39 7.68 -71.64
C GLY A 659 9.29 6.92 -70.88
N TRP A 660 8.04 7.22 -71.23
CA TRP A 660 6.91 6.28 -71.35
C TRP A 660 6.09 5.80 -70.14
N SER A 661 4.84 5.49 -70.50
CA SER A 661 3.57 5.43 -69.76
C SER A 661 3.28 4.10 -69.07
N GLY A 662 2.59 4.14 -67.92
CA GLY A 662 1.94 2.95 -67.33
C GLY A 662 1.47 3.13 -65.88
N GLU A 663 0.19 3.49 -65.74
CA GLU A 663 -0.77 3.18 -64.66
C GLU A 663 -0.26 2.81 -63.24
N PHE A 664 -0.56 3.69 -62.27
CA PHE A 664 -0.27 3.55 -60.85
C PHE A 664 -1.27 2.67 -60.09
N VAL A 665 -0.81 1.56 -59.51
CA VAL A 665 -1.39 0.97 -58.29
C VAL A 665 -0.23 0.56 -57.36
N TYR A 666 -0.12 1.20 -56.21
CA TYR A 666 0.92 0.94 -55.20
C TYR A 666 0.60 -0.30 -54.36
N GLU A 667 1.37 -1.37 -54.56
CA GLU A 667 1.54 -2.47 -53.60
C GLU A 667 2.92 -2.29 -52.94
N VAL A 668 2.97 -1.96 -51.64
CA VAL A 668 4.23 -1.76 -50.92
C VAL A 668 4.76 -3.12 -50.43
N GLU A 669 5.63 -3.68 -51.26
CA GLU A 669 6.53 -4.80 -51.00
C GLU A 669 7.70 -4.37 -50.09
N SER A 670 8.25 -5.30 -49.33
CA SER A 670 9.33 -5.07 -48.34
C SER A 670 10.70 -4.88 -49.01
N PRO A 671 11.60 -3.98 -48.54
CA PRO A 671 12.94 -3.92 -49.11
C PRO A 671 13.96 -4.84 -48.39
N PRO A 672 15.06 -5.22 -49.07
CA PRO A 672 15.97 -6.31 -48.69
C PRO A 672 17.26 -5.85 -47.98
N ARG A 673 18.08 -6.84 -47.60
CA ARG A 673 19.40 -6.73 -46.93
C ARG A 673 20.50 -6.17 -47.85
N SER A 674 21.40 -5.30 -47.32
CA SER A 674 22.89 -5.46 -47.37
C SER A 674 23.67 -4.30 -46.70
N THR A 675 24.60 -4.66 -45.79
CA THR A 675 25.91 -4.02 -45.40
C THR A 675 26.01 -2.50 -45.18
N THR A 676 26.43 -2.02 -44.01
CA THR A 676 27.86 -1.82 -43.68
C THR A 676 28.20 -2.08 -42.20
N ARG A 677 29.48 -2.32 -41.96
CA ARG A 677 30.08 -3.00 -40.81
C ARG A 677 31.12 -2.08 -40.17
N SER A 678 30.77 -1.38 -39.10
CA SER A 678 31.68 -0.71 -38.15
C SER A 678 30.82 -0.16 -37.02
N SER A 679 30.61 -0.86 -35.91
CA SER A 679 31.49 -0.76 -34.75
C SER A 679 31.13 -1.85 -33.72
N ARG A 680 32.14 -2.53 -33.17
CA ARG A 680 32.03 -3.43 -32.01
C ARG A 680 33.21 -3.13 -31.07
N ARG A 681 32.96 -3.29 -29.76
CA ARG A 681 33.75 -4.01 -28.70
C ARG A 681 33.59 -3.26 -27.36
N LEU A 682 33.36 -3.87 -26.19
CA LEU A 682 33.99 -5.00 -25.45
C LEU A 682 33.00 -5.61 -24.41
N PRO A 683 33.32 -6.64 -23.58
CA PRO A 683 33.99 -7.93 -23.79
C PRO A 683 33.11 -9.15 -23.36
N ARG A 684 33.60 -10.38 -23.59
CA ARG A 684 32.92 -11.66 -23.30
C ARG A 684 33.48 -12.33 -22.03
N ASN A 685 32.58 -12.77 -21.15
CA ASN A 685 32.82 -13.95 -20.30
C ASN A 685 31.49 -14.67 -20.02
N ASP A 686 30.94 -15.35 -21.04
CA ASP A 686 29.87 -16.34 -20.87
C ASP A 686 30.54 -17.72 -20.75
N SER A 687 30.68 -18.21 -19.52
CA SER A 687 31.11 -19.58 -19.28
C SER A 687 29.93 -20.54 -19.41
N PHE A 688 30.07 -21.49 -20.33
CA PHE A 688 29.22 -22.66 -20.47
C PHE A 688 29.25 -23.53 -19.21
N SER A 689 28.11 -23.65 -18.51
CA SER A 689 27.67 -24.92 -17.91
C SER A 689 26.28 -24.74 -17.31
N ASN A 690 25.24 -24.99 -18.10
CA ASN A 690 23.95 -25.34 -17.52
C ASN A 690 23.44 -26.59 -18.23
N ILE A 691 23.30 -27.67 -17.46
CA ILE A 691 23.04 -29.05 -17.88
C ILE A 691 21.65 -29.24 -18.54
N GLY A 692 20.88 -28.16 -18.71
CA GLY A 692 19.62 -28.15 -19.46
C GLY A 692 19.76 -28.21 -20.99
N ALA A 693 20.97 -28.38 -21.54
CA ALA A 693 21.21 -28.44 -22.99
C ALA A 693 21.20 -29.87 -23.57
N VAL A 694 20.53 -30.82 -22.93
CA VAL A 694 20.15 -32.08 -23.59
C VAL A 694 18.98 -31.77 -24.53
N GLY A 695 19.26 -31.81 -25.84
CA GLY A 695 18.44 -31.29 -26.93
C GLY A 695 17.05 -31.92 -27.15
N ILE A 696 16.55 -32.72 -26.20
CA ILE A 696 15.18 -33.26 -26.23
C ILE A 696 14.20 -32.35 -25.44
N PHE A 697 14.68 -31.45 -24.58
CA PHE A 697 13.86 -30.61 -23.69
C PHE A 697 14.20 -29.10 -23.70
N SER A 698 14.66 -28.54 -24.82
CA SER A 698 14.97 -27.09 -24.93
C SER A 698 13.93 -26.34 -25.78
N THR A 699 13.47 -25.18 -25.31
CA THR A 699 12.44 -24.32 -25.95
C THR A 699 13.00 -23.32 -26.97
N ARG A 700 14.17 -23.57 -27.57
CA ARG A 700 14.76 -22.67 -28.59
C ARG A 700 14.59 -23.23 -30.01
N PRO A 701 14.10 -22.43 -30.99
CA PRO A 701 14.29 -22.76 -32.40
C PRO A 701 15.75 -22.48 -32.83
N PRO A 702 16.31 -23.26 -33.78
CA PRO A 702 17.73 -23.22 -34.12
C PRO A 702 18.03 -22.14 -35.16
N SER A 703 19.17 -21.44 -35.02
CA SER A 703 19.86 -20.86 -36.18
C SER A 703 21.33 -21.26 -36.18
N ARG A 704 21.67 -22.10 -37.18
CA ARG A 704 23.00 -22.45 -37.73
C ARG A 704 23.72 -21.17 -38.24
N SER A 705 25.03 -21.07 -38.51
CA SER A 705 26.26 -21.83 -38.23
C SER A 705 27.47 -21.00 -38.76
N ARG A 706 28.57 -21.03 -37.99
CA ARG A 706 30.02 -20.73 -38.23
C ARG A 706 30.59 -20.43 -39.64
N SER A 707 31.57 -19.50 -39.69
CA SER A 707 32.94 -19.63 -40.29
C SER A 707 33.83 -18.41 -39.87
N ARG A 708 35.01 -18.57 -39.22
CA ARG A 708 36.44 -18.55 -39.71
C ARG A 708 36.77 -17.32 -40.59
N SER A 709 37.81 -16.46 -40.41
CA SER A 709 39.20 -16.62 -39.92
C SER A 709 39.98 -15.26 -39.78
N ARG A 710 41.10 -15.30 -39.00
CA ARG A 710 42.45 -14.64 -39.08
C ARG A 710 42.69 -13.11 -39.01
N SER A 711 43.30 -12.69 -37.88
CA SER A 711 44.50 -11.83 -37.61
C SER A 711 44.87 -10.57 -38.42
N SER A 712 45.04 -9.42 -37.72
CA SER A 712 46.36 -8.75 -37.47
C SER A 712 46.23 -7.44 -36.62
N SER A 713 47.11 -7.33 -35.61
CA SER A 713 47.72 -6.17 -34.90
C SER A 713 47.15 -4.74 -34.92
N GLY A 714 47.22 -4.05 -33.76
CA GLY A 714 47.34 -2.58 -33.65
C GLY A 714 46.88 -1.98 -32.30
N LEU A 715 47.79 -1.42 -31.52
CA LEU A 715 47.64 -0.79 -30.19
C LEU A 715 47.17 0.68 -30.28
N GLY A 716 46.58 1.24 -29.20
CA GLY A 716 46.44 2.70 -29.00
C GLY A 716 45.49 3.11 -27.87
N MET A 717 45.97 3.91 -26.91
CA MET A 717 45.36 4.29 -25.62
C MET A 717 45.13 5.81 -25.50
N GLY A 718 44.16 6.22 -24.66
CA GLY A 718 43.93 7.59 -24.13
C GLY A 718 42.47 7.72 -23.67
N GLY A 719 42.07 8.09 -22.45
CA GLY A 719 42.65 8.99 -21.45
C GLY A 719 41.82 10.28 -21.41
N PHE A 720 40.79 10.38 -20.54
CA PHE A 720 39.92 11.55 -20.41
C PHE A 720 40.28 12.41 -19.17
N PRO A 721 40.23 13.75 -19.26
CA PRO A 721 40.50 14.66 -18.15
C PRO A 721 39.25 14.98 -17.32
N LEU A 722 39.45 15.25 -16.03
CA LEU A 722 38.46 15.75 -15.07
C LEU A 722 38.60 17.27 -14.93
N SER A 723 37.50 18.02 -14.90
CA SER A 723 37.46 19.42 -14.47
C SER A 723 37.19 19.54 -12.97
N ALA A 724 37.94 20.42 -12.32
CA ALA A 724 38.11 20.58 -10.88
C ALA A 724 36.90 21.18 -10.14
N PHE A 725 36.72 20.75 -8.88
CA PHE A 725 35.90 21.42 -7.87
C PHE A 725 36.73 22.51 -7.16
N THR A 726 36.06 23.57 -6.72
CA THR A 726 36.61 24.64 -5.89
C THR A 726 37.22 24.11 -4.59
N THR A 727 38.44 24.52 -4.29
CA THR A 727 39.21 24.14 -3.09
C THR A 727 38.75 24.93 -1.86
N LEU A 728 38.35 24.22 -0.80
CA LEU A 728 37.97 24.76 0.51
C LEU A 728 39.14 24.61 1.49
N ASP A 729 40.15 25.47 1.42
CA ASP A 729 41.32 25.44 2.31
C ASP A 729 41.47 26.67 3.22
N SER A 730 40.41 27.47 3.45
CA SER A 730 40.46 28.56 4.42
C SER A 730 39.34 28.49 5.47
N THR A 731 39.70 28.81 6.71
CA THR A 731 38.77 28.97 7.85
C THR A 731 37.69 30.02 7.57
N GLU A 732 37.98 30.99 6.69
CA GLU A 732 36.98 31.91 6.14
C GLU A 732 36.01 31.24 5.17
N GLY A 733 36.47 30.35 4.27
CA GLY A 733 35.61 29.56 3.38
C GLY A 733 34.70 28.59 4.14
N PHE A 734 35.17 28.03 5.26
CA PHE A 734 34.37 27.18 6.14
C PHE A 734 33.33 27.98 6.94
N ASN A 735 33.69 29.19 7.38
CA ASN A 735 32.76 30.12 8.02
C ASN A 735 31.77 30.72 7.02
N GLU A 736 32.15 30.94 5.78
CA GLU A 736 31.26 31.39 4.72
C GLU A 736 30.31 30.29 4.27
N ALA A 737 30.79 29.05 4.12
CA ALA A 737 29.94 27.88 3.87
C ALA A 737 29.01 27.61 5.06
N SER A 738 29.50 27.69 6.30
CA SER A 738 28.66 27.52 7.50
C SER A 738 27.66 28.66 7.67
N ARG A 739 28.01 29.89 7.28
CA ARG A 739 27.13 31.07 7.30
C ARG A 739 26.11 31.02 6.15
N LYS A 740 26.49 30.52 4.96
CA LYS A 740 25.59 30.22 3.84
C LYS A 740 24.68 29.04 4.14
N ILE A 741 25.13 28.03 4.86
CA ILE A 741 24.34 26.88 5.30
C ILE A 741 23.40 27.28 6.45
N ARG A 742 23.84 28.10 7.41
CA ARG A 742 22.95 28.68 8.44
C ARG A 742 21.98 29.68 7.84
N ALA A 743 22.41 30.48 6.86
CA ALA A 743 21.52 31.34 6.09
C ALA A 743 20.53 30.49 5.31
N ALA A 744 20.93 29.43 4.60
CA ALA A 744 20.04 28.54 3.85
C ALA A 744 19.14 27.67 4.75
N MET A 745 19.57 27.30 5.97
CA MET A 745 18.73 26.64 6.97
C MET A 745 17.77 27.62 7.64
N LYS A 746 18.19 28.87 7.89
CA LYS A 746 17.33 29.96 8.39
C LYS A 746 16.37 30.44 7.30
N ASP A 747 16.75 30.34 6.03
CA ASP A 747 15.93 30.63 4.85
C ASP A 747 15.01 29.46 4.49
N ARG A 748 15.40 28.21 4.76
CA ARG A 748 14.48 27.04 4.76
C ARG A 748 13.53 27.06 5.94
N ARG A 749 13.96 27.51 7.12
CA ARG A 749 13.09 27.69 8.28
C ARG A 749 12.16 28.88 8.05
N ARG A 750 12.66 30.01 7.53
CA ARG A 750 11.84 31.13 7.04
C ARG A 750 10.97 30.79 5.84
N ARG A 751 11.30 29.80 4.98
CA ARG A 751 10.42 29.26 3.93
C ARG A 751 9.42 28.24 4.47
N SER A 752 9.77 27.47 5.50
CA SER A 752 8.83 26.61 6.22
C SER A 752 7.85 27.44 7.06
N ASP A 753 8.30 28.59 7.56
CA ASP A 753 7.48 29.58 8.26
C ASP A 753 6.78 30.54 7.25
N ARG A 754 7.35 30.85 6.06
CA ARG A 754 6.69 31.61 4.96
C ARG A 754 5.73 30.76 4.12
N LEU A 755 5.88 29.45 4.05
CA LEU A 755 4.86 28.53 3.50
C LEU A 755 3.69 28.33 4.47
N ARG A 756 3.79 28.89 5.70
CA ARG A 756 2.66 29.15 6.61
C ARG A 756 2.16 30.61 6.57
N VAL A 757 2.83 31.56 5.88
CA VAL A 757 2.52 33.01 5.93
C VAL A 757 2.67 33.72 4.55
N HIS A 758 2.44 33.03 3.43
CA HIS A 758 2.35 33.70 2.12
C HIS A 758 1.60 32.84 1.08
N ASP A 759 0.32 32.58 1.35
CA ASP A 759 -0.71 32.85 0.34
C ASP A 759 -1.50 34.05 0.86
N GLY A 760 -1.44 35.17 0.16
CA GLY A 760 -1.91 36.48 0.62
C GLY A 760 -0.77 37.46 0.91
N GLY A 761 -0.67 38.49 0.07
CA GLY A 761 0.26 39.59 0.26
C GLY A 761 -0.10 40.80 -0.59
N ASN A 762 -0.69 41.81 0.03
CA ASN A 762 -0.33 43.21 -0.15
C ASN A 762 -0.69 44.00 1.13
N GLU A 763 0.31 44.59 1.78
CA GLU A 763 0.24 45.57 2.90
C GLU A 763 -0.02 47.00 2.36
N PRO A 764 -0.31 48.06 3.17
CA PRO A 764 -0.11 48.31 4.63
C PRO A 764 -1.44 48.70 5.36
N GLU A 765 -1.59 48.96 6.68
CA GLU A 765 -0.82 49.75 7.68
C GLU A 765 -1.33 49.42 9.13
N GLU A 766 -0.64 49.91 10.16
CA GLU A 766 -0.59 49.51 11.60
C GLU A 766 -1.89 49.54 12.45
N ALA A 767 -2.06 48.57 13.39
CA ALA A 767 -2.50 48.76 14.80
C ALA A 767 -2.51 47.43 15.61
N GLU A 768 -2.19 47.52 16.91
CA GLU A 768 -1.92 46.43 17.86
C GLU A 768 -3.12 45.57 18.32
N ALA A 769 -2.80 44.32 18.74
CA ALA A 769 -3.28 43.56 19.91
C ALA A 769 -3.90 42.17 19.65
N GLY A 770 -3.48 41.19 20.46
CA GLY A 770 -4.23 39.95 20.76
C GLY A 770 -3.78 38.70 19.99
N GLY A 771 -3.23 37.71 20.71
CA GLY A 771 -2.85 36.40 20.16
C GLY A 771 -4.01 35.41 20.15
N GLU A 772 -4.05 34.56 19.13
CA GLU A 772 -4.94 33.39 19.05
C GLU A 772 -4.20 32.14 18.54
N GLU A 773 -4.65 31.02 19.09
CA GLU A 773 -4.20 29.64 18.89
C GLU A 773 -4.77 29.04 17.59
N GLU A 774 -3.93 28.40 16.77
CA GLU A 774 -4.34 27.75 15.51
C GLU A 774 -4.41 26.21 15.66
N TYR A 775 -5.55 25.65 15.27
CA TYR A 775 -5.85 24.22 15.22
C TYR A 775 -5.39 23.60 13.89
N GLU A 776 -4.55 22.56 13.92
CA GLU A 776 -4.17 21.74 12.75
C GLU A 776 -5.28 20.73 12.36
N VAL A 777 -5.74 20.79 11.11
CA VAL A 777 -6.59 19.77 10.48
C VAL A 777 -5.70 18.77 9.72
N GLU A 778 -5.54 17.57 10.27
CA GLU A 778 -4.90 16.43 9.59
C GLU A 778 -5.79 15.90 8.44
N GLU A 779 -5.31 16.02 7.19
CA GLU A 779 -5.85 15.29 6.04
C GLU A 779 -5.43 13.82 6.06
N VAL A 780 -6.41 12.93 5.83
CA VAL A 780 -6.24 11.46 5.86
C VAL A 780 -6.03 10.93 4.45
N GLU A 781 -4.81 10.49 4.13
CA GLU A 781 -4.47 9.81 2.87
C GLU A 781 -4.95 8.34 2.84
N ARG A 782 -5.39 7.89 1.65
CA ARG A 782 -6.11 6.64 1.36
C ARG A 782 -5.20 5.59 0.70
N ASP A 783 -5.04 4.43 1.33
CA ASP A 783 -4.47 3.21 0.74
C ASP A 783 -5.55 2.34 0.06
N SER A 784 -5.38 2.04 -1.23
CA SER A 784 -6.13 1.00 -1.96
C SER A 784 -5.17 -0.02 -2.55
N GLU A 785 -5.38 -1.33 -2.31
CA GLU A 785 -4.84 -2.46 -3.14
C GLU A 785 -5.26 -3.86 -2.62
N ALA A 786 -6.22 -4.51 -3.27
CA ALA A 786 -6.28 -5.97 -3.43
C ALA A 786 -7.16 -6.35 -4.63
N GLU A 787 -6.59 -7.10 -5.58
CA GLU A 787 -7.29 -7.73 -6.71
C GLU A 787 -8.51 -8.57 -6.24
N GLY A 788 -9.65 -8.38 -6.90
CA GLY A 788 -10.76 -9.36 -6.90
C GLY A 788 -12.15 -8.77 -6.70
N ASP A 789 -12.24 -7.59 -6.09
CA ASP A 789 -13.49 -6.90 -5.90
C ASP A 789 -13.18 -5.41 -5.89
N CYS A 790 -13.97 -4.63 -6.60
CA CYS A 790 -13.70 -3.23 -6.82
C CYS A 790 -14.18 -2.39 -5.63
N THR A 791 -14.40 -2.98 -4.47
CA THR A 791 -15.02 -2.35 -3.31
C THR A 791 -14.04 -1.52 -2.48
N ILE A 792 -14.42 -0.27 -2.16
CA ILE A 792 -13.71 0.57 -1.20
C ILE A 792 -13.58 -0.17 0.14
N ARG A 793 -12.53 0.05 0.92
CA ARG A 793 -12.37 -0.57 2.24
C ARG A 793 -12.06 0.45 3.31
N TYR A 794 -12.49 0.18 4.54
CA TYR A 794 -12.17 1.02 5.68
C TYR A 794 -10.69 0.99 6.05
N PRO A 795 -10.15 2.06 6.68
CA PRO A 795 -8.76 2.14 7.07
C PRO A 795 -8.38 1.03 8.05
N ARG A 796 -7.11 0.60 8.00
CA ARG A 796 -6.59 -0.44 8.88
C ARG A 796 -6.63 0.06 10.34
N GLY A 797 -7.53 -0.51 11.14
CA GLY A 797 -7.76 -0.09 12.53
C GLY A 797 -9.15 0.50 12.79
N PHE A 798 -10.01 0.56 11.78
CA PHE A 798 -11.45 0.81 11.94
C PHE A 798 -12.11 -0.34 12.70
N LYS A 799 -12.65 -0.08 13.89
CA LYS A 799 -13.29 -1.09 14.74
C LYS A 799 -14.76 -0.76 14.92
N ILE A 800 -15.62 -1.65 14.48
CA ILE A 800 -17.06 -1.62 14.74
C ILE A 800 -17.33 -2.68 15.79
N ASP A 801 -18.15 -2.36 16.79
CA ASP A 801 -18.70 -3.38 17.68
C ASP A 801 -19.67 -4.26 16.89
N THR A 802 -19.41 -5.56 16.80
CA THR A 802 -20.25 -6.56 16.13
C THR A 802 -20.85 -7.59 17.09
N GLU A 803 -20.58 -7.46 18.39
CA GLU A 803 -20.95 -8.47 19.41
C GLU A 803 -22.29 -8.13 20.05
N ASP A 804 -22.61 -6.83 20.20
CA ASP A 804 -23.88 -6.38 20.77
C ASP A 804 -25.07 -6.54 19.81
N GLU A 805 -26.27 -6.69 20.39
CA GLU A 805 -27.53 -6.63 19.65
C GLU A 805 -27.79 -5.21 19.15
N LEU A 806 -27.93 -5.04 17.83
CA LEU A 806 -28.00 -3.72 17.20
C LEU A 806 -29.42 -3.13 17.20
N TYR A 807 -30.40 -4.00 16.98
CA TYR A 807 -31.81 -3.65 16.83
C TYR A 807 -32.42 -3.19 18.15
N GLY A 808 -33.31 -2.20 18.14
CA GLY A 808 -34.02 -1.73 19.34
C GLY A 808 -33.21 -0.78 20.25
N ASN A 809 -31.94 -0.51 19.92
CA ASN A 809 -31.02 0.28 20.73
C ASN A 809 -30.91 1.75 20.26
N ILE A 810 -32.03 2.34 19.81
CA ILE A 810 -32.15 3.76 19.49
C ILE A 810 -33.33 4.40 20.19
N LYS A 811 -33.19 5.71 20.32
CA LYS A 811 -34.28 6.58 20.70
C LYS A 811 -35.06 6.96 19.44
N GLY A 812 -36.31 6.52 19.34
CA GLY A 812 -37.22 6.92 18.25
C GLY A 812 -37.47 8.43 18.21
N TRP A 813 -37.84 8.94 17.03
CA TRP A 813 -38.23 10.33 16.78
C TRP A 813 -39.48 10.38 15.90
N SER A 814 -40.14 11.54 15.88
CA SER A 814 -41.33 11.82 15.06
C SER A 814 -40.97 12.55 13.77
N THR A 815 -40.07 13.53 13.86
CA THR A 815 -39.63 14.41 12.76
C THR A 815 -38.11 14.60 12.80
N HIS A 816 -37.47 14.74 11.65
CA HIS A 816 -36.02 14.91 11.53
C HIS A 816 -35.72 16.19 10.73
N LEU A 817 -35.10 17.16 11.41
CA LEU A 817 -34.68 18.43 10.86
C LEU A 817 -33.19 18.38 10.51
N VAL A 818 -32.87 18.54 9.23
CA VAL A 818 -31.51 18.49 8.71
C VAL A 818 -31.10 19.89 8.25
N VAL A 819 -30.21 20.54 9.01
CA VAL A 819 -29.80 21.94 8.78
C VAL A 819 -28.56 21.99 7.90
N GLY A 820 -28.61 22.71 6.77
CA GLY A 820 -27.45 22.95 5.92
C GLY A 820 -26.44 23.86 6.60
N THR A 821 -25.18 23.43 6.61
CA THR A 821 -24.08 24.21 7.21
C THR A 821 -22.88 24.32 6.27
N GLY A 822 -22.87 23.58 5.14
CA GLY A 822 -21.69 23.43 4.28
C GLY A 822 -20.51 22.69 4.93
N LYS A 823 -20.55 22.42 6.24
CA LYS A 823 -19.48 21.77 7.00
C LYS A 823 -19.60 20.25 6.96
N THR A 824 -18.50 19.57 7.21
CA THR A 824 -18.42 18.11 7.29
C THR A 824 -18.13 17.59 8.71
N ASP A 825 -17.91 18.50 9.67
CA ASP A 825 -17.73 18.22 11.10
C ASP A 825 -18.26 19.40 11.93
N TRP A 826 -18.63 19.14 13.19
CA TRP A 826 -19.33 20.08 14.09
C TRP A 826 -18.86 19.92 15.54
N THR A 827 -19.18 20.90 16.39
CA THR A 827 -18.97 20.80 17.84
C THR A 827 -19.70 19.58 18.43
N ARG A 828 -19.24 19.07 19.58
CA ARG A 828 -19.68 17.77 20.14
C ARG A 828 -21.21 17.60 20.22
N ASP A 829 -21.92 18.67 20.55
CA ASP A 829 -23.37 18.77 20.48
C ASP A 829 -23.71 19.97 19.58
N VAL A 830 -24.46 19.74 18.50
CA VAL A 830 -24.70 20.76 17.45
C VAL A 830 -25.47 21.99 17.94
N VAL A 831 -26.13 21.89 19.09
CA VAL A 831 -26.83 22.99 19.74
C VAL A 831 -25.85 23.99 20.37
N ASP A 832 -24.61 23.59 20.62
CA ASP A 832 -23.59 24.44 21.24
C ASP A 832 -22.86 25.33 20.20
N GLU A 833 -23.25 25.28 18.92
CA GLU A 833 -22.70 26.17 17.89
C GLU A 833 -23.31 27.57 18.00
N VAL A 834 -22.59 28.46 18.69
CA VAL A 834 -23.00 29.84 18.97
C VAL A 834 -23.33 30.60 17.68
N GLY A 835 -24.47 31.29 17.66
CA GLY A 835 -24.97 32.08 16.54
C GLY A 835 -25.69 31.27 15.46
N SER A 836 -25.74 29.94 15.58
CA SER A 836 -26.30 29.08 14.54
C SER A 836 -27.83 28.86 14.68
N VAL A 837 -28.46 28.44 13.57
CA VAL A 837 -29.86 27.95 13.58
C VAL A 837 -30.03 26.78 14.54
N MET A 838 -28.99 25.95 14.75
CA MET A 838 -29.06 24.77 15.61
C MET A 838 -29.12 25.15 17.10
N GLU A 839 -28.38 26.19 17.50
CA GLU A 839 -28.48 26.77 18.85
C GLU A 839 -29.89 27.34 19.10
N ALA A 840 -30.42 28.09 18.14
CA ALA A 840 -31.77 28.64 18.22
C ALA A 840 -32.85 27.54 18.32
N VAL A 841 -32.71 26.44 17.58
CA VAL A 841 -33.62 25.28 17.66
C VAL A 841 -33.54 24.61 19.03
N GLY A 842 -32.34 24.50 19.61
CA GLY A 842 -32.16 23.93 20.95
C GLY A 842 -32.72 24.79 22.08
N ARG A 843 -32.80 26.12 21.89
CA ARG A 843 -33.44 27.06 22.82
C ARG A 843 -34.96 27.18 22.64
N ALA A 844 -35.47 26.86 21.45
CA ALA A 844 -36.90 26.93 21.16
C ALA A 844 -37.72 25.87 21.92
N SER A 845 -39.03 26.09 22.03
CA SER A 845 -39.96 25.09 22.55
C SER A 845 -39.94 23.84 21.65
N LYS A 846 -40.03 22.67 22.29
CA LYS A 846 -40.14 21.39 21.56
C LYS A 846 -41.44 21.37 20.74
N PRO A 847 -41.44 20.79 19.53
CA PRO A 847 -42.64 20.78 18.70
C PRO A 847 -43.73 19.87 19.29
N GLU A 848 -44.99 20.20 19.00
CA GLU A 848 -46.15 19.51 19.56
C GLU A 848 -46.37 18.11 18.95
N ASN A 849 -45.92 17.88 17.72
CA ASN A 849 -46.06 16.60 17.02
C ASN A 849 -45.05 15.51 17.43
N GLY A 850 -44.40 15.70 18.58
CA GLY A 850 -43.55 14.70 19.22
C GLY A 850 -42.08 15.01 19.11
N ARG A 851 -41.25 13.98 19.09
CA ARG A 851 -39.81 14.17 19.28
C ARG A 851 -39.11 14.60 17.99
N LEU A 852 -38.47 15.76 18.03
CA LEU A 852 -37.59 16.24 16.97
C LEU A 852 -36.19 15.60 17.07
N MET A 853 -35.69 15.13 15.95
CA MET A 853 -34.29 14.79 15.74
C MET A 853 -33.63 15.93 14.97
N LEU A 854 -32.62 16.56 15.56
CA LEU A 854 -31.87 17.66 14.95
C LEU A 854 -30.52 17.16 14.46
N SER A 855 -30.22 17.39 13.19
CA SER A 855 -28.93 17.06 12.59
C SER A 855 -28.38 18.24 11.79
N ALA A 856 -27.09 18.51 11.92
CA ALA A 856 -26.37 19.41 11.03
C ALA A 856 -25.93 18.64 9.78
N SER A 857 -25.79 19.30 8.62
CA SER A 857 -25.51 18.65 7.34
C SER A 857 -24.56 19.44 6.46
N ASN A 858 -23.83 18.74 5.58
CA ASN A 858 -22.96 19.34 4.57
C ASN A 858 -23.73 19.85 3.33
N MET A 859 -25.07 19.91 3.39
CA MET A 859 -25.88 20.58 2.37
C MET A 859 -25.38 22.03 2.17
N PRO A 860 -25.36 22.51 0.91
CA PRO A 860 -24.85 23.83 0.58
C PRO A 860 -25.67 24.93 1.25
N THR A 861 -24.97 26.00 1.68
CA THR A 861 -25.55 27.24 2.18
C THR A 861 -25.60 28.27 1.06
N MET A 862 -26.52 29.23 1.13
CA MET A 862 -26.76 30.24 0.08
C MET A 862 -25.67 31.35 -0.02
N ALA A 863 -24.57 31.26 0.74
CA ALA A 863 -23.54 32.29 0.80
C ALA A 863 -22.20 31.80 0.22
N ASP A 864 -21.61 32.63 -0.64
CA ASP A 864 -20.27 32.46 -1.19
C ASP A 864 -19.20 32.53 -0.08
N HIS A 865 -18.21 31.64 -0.14
CA HIS A 865 -17.23 31.35 0.92
C HIS A 865 -16.19 32.45 1.24
N HIS A 866 -16.51 33.74 1.10
CA HIS A 866 -15.52 34.83 1.15
C HIS A 866 -15.75 35.98 2.16
N THR A 867 -16.70 35.91 3.09
CA THR A 867 -16.87 36.94 4.13
C THR A 867 -17.14 36.36 5.51
N GLY A 868 -16.60 37.00 6.56
CA GLY A 868 -16.53 36.50 7.94
C GLY A 868 -17.89 36.24 8.63
N SER A 869 -17.81 35.49 9.75
CA SER A 869 -18.89 34.92 10.56
C SER A 869 -19.74 33.85 9.84
N ALA A 870 -19.48 32.57 10.14
CA ALA A 870 -20.03 31.41 9.43
C ALA A 870 -21.56 31.21 9.54
N TYR A 871 -22.31 32.05 10.27
CA TYR A 871 -23.74 31.85 10.56
C TYR A 871 -24.62 33.09 10.39
N ASP A 872 -24.08 34.23 9.91
CA ASP A 872 -24.88 35.45 9.68
C ASP A 872 -25.72 35.36 8.39
N CYS A 873 -25.42 34.40 7.53
CA CYS A 873 -26.14 34.18 6.28
C CYS A 873 -27.30 33.19 6.44
N PRO A 874 -28.42 33.38 5.71
CA PRO A 874 -29.54 32.45 5.73
C PRO A 874 -29.16 31.07 5.18
N THR A 875 -29.70 30.01 5.80
CA THR A 875 -29.44 28.62 5.42
C THR A 875 -30.68 27.90 4.87
N THR A 876 -30.46 26.70 4.32
CA THR A 876 -31.50 25.78 3.85
C THR A 876 -31.64 24.61 4.84
N VAL A 877 -32.86 24.24 5.16
CA VAL A 877 -33.19 23.14 6.07
C VAL A 877 -34.07 22.12 5.35
N LEU A 878 -33.76 20.84 5.49
CA LEU A 878 -34.55 19.72 4.97
C LEU A 878 -35.36 19.08 6.10
N LEU A 879 -36.68 19.00 5.92
CA LEU A 879 -37.63 18.42 6.86
C LEU A 879 -38.08 17.02 6.42
N LEU A 880 -37.81 16.02 7.26
CA LEU A 880 -38.14 14.61 7.04
C LEU A 880 -39.11 14.12 8.13
N PRO A 881 -40.08 13.23 7.81
CA PRO A 881 -40.30 12.51 6.55
C PRO A 881 -41.02 13.31 5.46
N ALA A 882 -41.35 14.58 5.67
CA ALA A 882 -42.08 15.40 4.70
C ALA A 882 -41.38 15.54 3.33
N MET A 883 -40.04 15.37 3.26
CA MET A 883 -39.23 15.58 2.05
C MET A 883 -39.39 17.01 1.50
N VAL A 884 -39.30 18.01 2.38
CA VAL A 884 -39.46 19.43 2.04
C VAL A 884 -38.22 20.24 2.38
N LEU A 885 -37.80 21.10 1.45
CA LEU A 885 -36.72 22.06 1.62
C LEU A 885 -37.30 23.42 2.03
N ILE A 886 -36.76 23.99 3.11
CA ILE A 886 -37.11 25.30 3.64
C ILE A 886 -35.87 26.17 3.49
N ARG A 887 -35.91 27.12 2.56
CA ARG A 887 -34.84 28.07 2.29
C ARG A 887 -35.05 29.34 3.12
N ASN A 888 -33.96 30.11 3.28
CA ASN A 888 -33.94 31.40 3.96
C ASN A 888 -34.12 31.34 5.50
N VAL A 889 -33.64 30.26 6.13
CA VAL A 889 -33.75 30.06 7.58
C VAL A 889 -32.63 30.81 8.31
N GLN A 890 -32.98 31.55 9.36
CA GLN A 890 -32.07 32.30 10.22
C GLN A 890 -32.43 32.08 11.70
N PRO A 891 -31.50 32.26 12.66
CA PRO A 891 -31.79 32.10 14.08
C PRO A 891 -33.03 32.87 14.56
N SER A 892 -33.29 34.06 13.99
CA SER A 892 -34.43 34.92 14.30
C SER A 892 -35.80 34.34 13.91
N ASN A 893 -35.86 33.50 12.87
CA ASN A 893 -37.12 32.93 12.37
C ASN A 893 -37.38 31.48 12.83
N VAL A 894 -36.47 30.90 13.63
CA VAL A 894 -36.61 29.54 14.19
C VAL A 894 -37.87 29.34 15.03
N PRO A 895 -38.31 30.27 15.91
CA PRO A 895 -39.55 30.05 16.67
C PRO A 895 -40.77 29.84 15.75
N ILE A 896 -40.85 30.60 14.65
CA ILE A 896 -41.92 30.49 13.64
C ILE A 896 -41.81 29.14 12.91
N LEU A 897 -40.58 28.75 12.54
CA LEU A 897 -40.30 27.45 11.92
C LEU A 897 -40.75 26.27 12.81
N MET A 898 -40.45 26.33 14.10
CA MET A 898 -40.77 25.26 15.06
C MET A 898 -42.28 25.15 15.29
N ASP A 899 -42.95 26.26 15.55
CA ASP A 899 -44.36 26.31 15.90
C ASP A 899 -45.28 26.05 14.69
N LYS A 900 -45.05 26.75 13.58
CA LYS A 900 -45.99 26.74 12.44
C LYS A 900 -45.72 25.65 11.42
N ILE A 901 -44.44 25.31 11.19
CA ILE A 901 -44.04 24.38 10.13
C ILE A 901 -43.74 23.00 10.72
N ILE A 902 -42.85 22.91 11.70
CA ILE A 902 -42.40 21.61 12.21
C ILE A 902 -43.52 20.92 12.99
N SER A 903 -44.25 21.61 13.88
CA SER A 903 -45.36 21.01 14.64
C SER A 903 -46.53 20.55 13.76
N THR A 904 -46.72 21.12 12.57
CA THR A 904 -47.81 20.74 11.64
C THR A 904 -47.38 19.71 10.60
N ALA A 905 -46.08 19.36 10.54
CA ALA A 905 -45.53 18.44 9.56
C ALA A 905 -45.93 16.97 9.81
N PRO A 906 -46.00 16.14 8.75
CA PRO A 906 -46.24 14.71 8.89
C PRO A 906 -45.11 14.04 9.69
N THR A 907 -45.49 13.10 10.55
CA THR A 907 -44.56 12.33 11.40
C THR A 907 -44.30 10.94 10.83
N ASN A 908 -43.35 10.22 11.42
CA ASN A 908 -42.98 8.85 11.04
C ASN A 908 -44.14 7.83 11.11
N SER A 909 -45.24 8.16 11.79
CA SER A 909 -46.44 7.32 11.94
C SER A 909 -47.68 7.87 11.24
N SER A 910 -47.57 9.03 10.57
CA SER A 910 -48.72 9.59 9.84
C SER A 910 -49.00 8.78 8.56
N PRO A 911 -50.26 8.59 8.16
CA PRO A 911 -50.60 7.90 6.90
C PRO A 911 -50.03 8.63 5.68
N LEU A 912 -49.85 7.91 4.57
CA LEU A 912 -49.39 8.48 3.30
C LEU A 912 -50.51 9.26 2.61
N THR A 913 -50.73 10.50 3.05
CA THR A 913 -51.69 11.42 2.44
C THR A 913 -51.00 12.36 1.44
N PRO A 914 -51.57 12.61 0.25
CA PRO A 914 -51.05 13.59 -0.70
C PRO A 914 -50.98 15.01 -0.13
N SER A 915 -49.85 15.68 -0.39
CA SER A 915 -49.63 17.12 -0.30
C SER A 915 -49.94 17.81 1.05
N TRP A 916 -49.07 17.60 2.04
CA TRP A 916 -48.87 18.55 3.14
C TRP A 916 -48.58 19.96 2.61
N LEU A 917 -47.85 20.07 1.49
CA LEU A 917 -47.59 21.34 0.80
C LEU A 917 -48.88 22.01 0.28
N SER A 918 -49.84 21.27 -0.29
CA SER A 918 -51.12 21.84 -0.76
C SER A 918 -52.06 22.23 0.40
N LEU A 919 -51.99 21.52 1.53
CA LEU A 919 -52.70 21.89 2.76
C LEU A 919 -52.03 23.09 3.46
N SER A 920 -50.73 23.26 3.27
CA SER A 920 -49.95 24.38 3.81
C SER A 920 -50.00 25.62 2.92
N ASP A 921 -50.16 25.50 1.61
CA ASP A 921 -50.24 26.64 0.68
C ASP A 921 -51.52 27.47 0.94
N SER A 922 -52.65 26.82 1.28
CA SER A 922 -53.85 27.53 1.73
C SER A 922 -53.67 28.18 3.11
N PHE A 923 -52.88 27.57 4.01
CA PHE A 923 -52.59 28.07 5.36
C PHE A 923 -51.55 29.22 5.36
N PHE A 924 -50.54 29.17 4.48
CA PHE A 924 -49.50 30.19 4.31
C PHE A 924 -49.94 31.31 3.37
N SER A 925 -50.83 31.05 2.41
CA SER A 925 -51.52 32.10 1.64
C SER A 925 -52.50 32.88 2.52
N SER A 926 -53.11 32.25 3.54
CA SER A 926 -53.93 32.93 4.57
C SER A 926 -53.10 33.83 5.52
N MET A 927 -51.78 33.63 5.59
CA MET A 927 -50.87 34.46 6.39
C MET A 927 -50.33 35.67 5.61
N ARG A 928 -50.68 35.79 4.33
CA ARG A 928 -50.66 37.05 3.59
C ARG A 928 -51.89 37.86 4.04
N ILE A 929 -51.80 38.48 5.21
CA ILE A 929 -52.74 39.56 5.55
C ILE A 929 -52.27 40.81 4.79
N ASP A 930 -53.27 41.44 4.21
CA ASP A 930 -53.25 42.57 3.29
C ASP A 930 -52.56 43.79 3.89
N ASP A 931 -51.74 44.45 3.07
CA ASP A 931 -51.50 45.89 3.15
C ASP A 931 -51.68 46.45 1.74
N ASP A 932 -52.90 46.33 1.24
CA ASP A 932 -53.40 47.20 0.16
C ASP A 932 -53.81 48.53 0.81
N GLY A 933 -52.83 49.43 0.92
CA GLY A 933 -53.04 50.84 1.25
C GLY A 933 -52.97 51.67 -0.02
N ASN A 934 -54.02 51.64 -0.83
CA ASN A 934 -54.25 52.65 -1.85
C ASN A 934 -54.49 54.00 -1.16
N ASN A 935 -53.84 55.02 -1.72
CA ASN A 935 -53.81 56.40 -1.28
C ASN A 935 -55.21 57.03 -1.17
N ASP A 936 -55.51 57.74 -0.09
CA ASP A 936 -56.41 58.90 -0.07
C ASP A 936 -56.09 59.79 1.15
N GLY A 937 -56.21 61.12 0.96
CA GLY A 937 -55.83 62.19 1.90
C GLY A 937 -56.48 62.08 3.29
N ASP A 938 -56.19 62.91 4.27
CA ASP A 938 -55.91 64.34 4.29
C ASP A 938 -55.53 64.70 5.75
N ASP A 939 -54.89 65.85 5.94
CA ASP A 939 -54.94 66.71 7.14
C ASP A 939 -54.51 66.24 8.56
N ASN A 940 -53.47 66.96 9.03
CA ASN A 940 -53.41 67.77 10.25
C ASN A 940 -53.45 67.16 11.69
N ASP A 941 -52.37 67.52 12.40
CA ASP A 941 -52.33 68.17 13.72
C ASP A 941 -51.91 67.37 14.97
N ALA A 942 -51.09 68.10 15.72
CA ALA A 942 -50.52 67.98 17.05
C ALA A 942 -50.91 66.84 18.01
N GLY A 943 -49.91 66.39 18.79
CA GLY A 943 -50.17 66.09 20.20
C GLY A 943 -49.43 64.94 20.87
N ARG A 944 -48.11 65.11 21.05
CA ARG A 944 -47.40 64.89 22.33
C ARG A 944 -47.57 63.52 23.04
N SER A 945 -46.52 62.71 22.85
CA SER A 945 -45.79 62.03 23.93
C SER A 945 -46.45 60.81 24.60
N LYS A 946 -46.18 59.64 24.03
CA LYS A 946 -45.76 58.47 24.84
C LYS A 946 -44.61 57.73 24.16
N ARG A 947 -43.43 58.16 24.62
CA ARG A 947 -42.16 57.46 24.68
C ARG A 947 -42.27 55.91 24.64
N ILE A 948 -41.31 55.33 23.91
CA ILE A 948 -40.74 53.97 24.00
C ILE A 948 -41.47 52.91 23.15
N ARG A 949 -40.73 52.36 22.17
CA ARG A 949 -41.00 51.20 21.29
C ARG A 949 -41.67 51.49 19.93
N SER A 950 -40.90 51.95 18.95
CA SER A 950 -41.20 51.72 17.52
C SER A 950 -40.09 52.24 16.61
N ILE A 951 -38.86 51.80 16.86
CA ILE A 951 -37.78 51.81 15.86
C ILE A 951 -37.18 50.40 15.96
N GLU A 952 -36.99 49.75 14.81
CA GLU A 952 -36.75 48.30 14.58
C GLU A 952 -38.02 47.45 14.35
N GLN A 953 -38.72 47.72 13.25
CA GLN A 953 -39.28 46.64 12.43
C GLN A 953 -38.63 46.70 11.05
N GLU A 954 -37.34 46.40 11.01
CA GLU A 954 -36.63 46.08 9.77
C GLU A 954 -36.93 44.62 9.39
N SER A 955 -37.62 44.46 8.26
CA SER A 955 -37.58 43.33 7.31
C SER A 955 -37.05 41.98 7.82
N THR A 956 -37.91 41.14 8.40
CA THR A 956 -37.59 39.72 8.57
C THR A 956 -37.64 39.00 7.21
N PRO A 957 -36.58 38.27 6.79
CA PRO A 957 -36.57 37.52 5.54
C PRO A 957 -37.66 36.43 5.50
N LYS A 958 -38.50 36.43 4.45
CA LYS A 958 -39.57 35.43 4.24
C LYS A 958 -38.98 34.04 3.96
N LEU A 959 -39.44 33.02 4.70
CA LEU A 959 -39.12 31.61 4.47
C LEU A 959 -39.71 31.13 3.14
N LYS A 960 -38.94 30.38 2.34
CA LYS A 960 -39.40 29.78 1.07
C LYS A 960 -39.45 28.27 1.21
N ILE A 961 -40.61 27.67 0.93
CA ILE A 961 -40.86 26.23 1.12
C ILE A 961 -40.99 25.58 -0.27
N GLU A 962 -40.22 24.51 -0.52
CA GLU A 962 -40.16 23.80 -1.80
C GLU A 962 -40.14 22.28 -1.56
N SER A 963 -40.75 21.48 -2.44
CA SER A 963 -40.61 20.02 -2.37
C SER A 963 -39.18 19.60 -2.73
N CYS A 964 -38.65 18.58 -2.04
CA CYS A 964 -37.36 17.99 -2.39
C CYS A 964 -37.50 17.14 -3.68
N PRO A 965 -36.67 17.39 -4.72
CA PRO A 965 -36.78 16.71 -6.01
C PRO A 965 -36.31 15.24 -5.97
N HIS A 966 -35.61 14.82 -4.90
CA HIS A 966 -35.02 13.48 -4.80
C HIS A 966 -36.06 12.40 -4.50
N ALA A 967 -35.87 11.23 -5.11
CA ALA A 967 -36.71 10.05 -4.87
C ALA A 967 -36.30 9.30 -3.59
N ALA A 968 -35.02 9.38 -3.22
CA ALA A 968 -34.49 8.90 -1.95
C ALA A 968 -33.37 9.81 -1.42
N ILE A 969 -33.19 9.84 -0.11
CA ILE A 969 -32.11 10.57 0.56
C ILE A 969 -31.36 9.62 1.48
N ILE A 970 -30.04 9.59 1.35
CA ILE A 970 -29.13 8.84 2.20
C ILE A 970 -28.37 9.83 3.07
N LEU A 971 -28.50 9.68 4.39
CA LEU A 971 -27.79 10.49 5.37
C LEU A 971 -26.73 9.65 6.09
N LEU A 972 -25.49 10.12 6.09
CA LEU A 972 -24.33 9.43 6.66
C LEU A 972 -23.77 10.19 7.86
N CYS A 973 -23.66 9.52 9.00
CA CYS A 973 -23.04 10.12 10.18
C CYS A 973 -21.54 10.35 9.95
N SER A 974 -21.07 11.60 10.02
CA SER A 974 -19.68 12.00 9.72
C SER A 974 -18.96 12.71 10.88
N GLN A 975 -19.65 12.99 11.99
CA GLN A 975 -19.12 13.81 13.08
C GLN A 975 -17.90 13.18 13.77
N LYS A 976 -16.72 13.76 13.56
CA LYS A 976 -15.43 13.25 14.04
C LYS A 976 -15.23 13.55 15.52
N THR A 977 -15.70 14.70 16.00
CA THR A 977 -15.61 15.13 17.42
C THR A 977 -16.34 14.19 18.38
N ARG A 978 -17.45 13.59 17.94
CA ARG A 978 -18.26 12.69 18.77
C ARG A 978 -17.93 11.21 18.56
N ASP A 979 -17.76 10.76 17.31
CA ASP A 979 -17.21 9.44 16.97
C ASP A 979 -16.25 9.56 15.78
N ALA A 980 -14.95 9.55 16.07
CA ALA A 980 -13.90 9.62 15.05
C ALA A 980 -14.02 8.52 13.97
N ARG A 981 -14.69 7.39 14.28
CA ARG A 981 -14.98 6.36 13.28
C ARG A 981 -16.03 6.81 12.29
N CYS A 982 -17.10 7.48 12.72
CA CYS A 982 -18.11 8.02 11.80
C CYS A 982 -17.47 8.96 10.76
N GLY A 983 -16.59 9.88 11.21
CA GLY A 983 -15.82 10.77 10.32
C GLY A 983 -14.86 10.06 9.37
N GLN A 984 -14.33 8.89 9.76
CA GLN A 984 -13.52 8.06 8.85
C GLN A 984 -14.39 7.25 7.86
N SER A 985 -15.55 6.75 8.29
CA SER A 985 -16.41 5.89 7.46
C SER A 985 -17.25 6.64 6.44
N ALA A 986 -17.81 7.79 6.78
CA ALA A 986 -18.79 8.48 5.93
C ALA A 986 -18.23 8.87 4.55
N PRO A 987 -17.01 9.45 4.43
CA PRO A 987 -16.43 9.77 3.11
C PRO A 987 -16.16 8.55 2.24
N LEU A 988 -15.89 7.39 2.86
CA LEU A 988 -15.66 6.13 2.16
C LEU A 988 -16.96 5.50 1.68
N LEU A 989 -18.00 5.51 2.53
CA LEU A 989 -19.33 5.04 2.17
C LEU A 989 -19.97 5.91 1.09
N ARG A 990 -19.86 7.23 1.18
CA ARG A 990 -20.38 8.15 0.14
C ARG A 990 -19.76 7.85 -1.22
N ARG A 991 -18.43 7.73 -1.29
CA ARG A 991 -17.73 7.42 -2.54
C ARG A 991 -18.17 6.09 -3.14
N GLU A 992 -18.45 5.08 -2.31
CA GLU A 992 -18.90 3.78 -2.79
C GLU A 992 -20.38 3.77 -3.19
N LEU A 993 -21.25 4.45 -2.45
CA LEU A 993 -22.65 4.64 -2.85
C LEU A 993 -22.74 5.38 -4.18
N GLU A 994 -22.02 6.50 -4.34
CA GLU A 994 -21.97 7.26 -5.59
C GLU A 994 -21.44 6.41 -6.75
N ARG A 995 -20.46 5.53 -6.48
CA ARG A 995 -19.95 4.61 -7.49
C ARG A 995 -21.01 3.66 -8.03
N HIS A 996 -21.95 3.20 -7.20
CA HIS A 996 -23.05 2.33 -7.64
C HIS A 996 -24.23 3.12 -8.20
N LEU A 997 -24.47 4.35 -7.72
CA LEU A 997 -25.56 5.22 -8.18
C LEU A 997 -25.26 5.91 -9.52
N ARG A 998 -24.01 6.28 -9.80
CA ARG A 998 -23.61 6.98 -11.04
C ARG A 998 -23.84 6.15 -12.32
N PRO A 999 -23.49 4.85 -12.39
CA PRO A 999 -23.80 4.01 -13.57
C PRO A 999 -25.29 3.86 -13.84
N LEU A 1000 -26.12 3.96 -12.81
CA LEU A 1000 -27.59 3.94 -12.92
C LEU A 1000 -28.16 5.33 -13.27
N GLY A 1001 -27.33 6.38 -13.34
CA GLY A 1001 -27.78 7.76 -13.57
C GLY A 1001 -28.55 8.37 -12.41
N LEU A 1002 -28.52 7.75 -11.22
CA LEU A 1002 -29.36 8.10 -10.07
C LEU A 1002 -28.69 9.02 -9.05
N SER A 1003 -27.38 9.27 -9.14
CA SER A 1003 -26.70 10.22 -8.23
C SER A 1003 -27.19 11.65 -8.49
N ARG A 1004 -27.61 12.38 -7.44
CA ARG A 1004 -28.06 13.77 -7.51
C ARG A 1004 -27.43 14.61 -6.40
N ASP A 1005 -27.04 15.83 -6.75
CA ASP A 1005 -26.72 16.88 -5.78
C ASP A 1005 -28.00 17.67 -5.44
N LEU A 1006 -27.93 18.56 -4.43
CA LEU A 1006 -29.11 19.30 -3.96
C LEU A 1006 -29.65 20.29 -4.99
N ASP A 1007 -28.76 20.87 -5.78
CA ASP A 1007 -29.08 21.86 -6.83
C ASP A 1007 -29.25 21.20 -8.22
N ASP A 1008 -29.25 19.87 -8.29
CA ASP A 1008 -29.52 19.14 -9.53
C ASP A 1008 -31.03 19.12 -9.81
N GLU A 1009 -31.48 19.89 -10.80
CA GLU A 1009 -32.89 20.04 -11.18
C GLU A 1009 -33.49 18.81 -11.88
N ARG A 1010 -32.69 17.77 -12.17
CA ARG A 1010 -33.19 16.55 -12.81
C ARG A 1010 -34.11 15.79 -11.86
N PRO A 1011 -35.35 15.45 -12.26
CA PRO A 1011 -36.32 14.82 -11.37
C PRO A 1011 -35.83 13.45 -10.86
N GLY A 1012 -36.13 13.17 -9.59
CA GLY A 1012 -35.86 11.88 -8.94
C GLY A 1012 -34.42 11.72 -8.45
N GLY A 1013 -33.91 10.48 -8.50
CA GLY A 1013 -32.56 10.14 -8.06
C GLY A 1013 -32.36 10.13 -6.54
N VAL A 1014 -31.09 10.11 -6.13
CA VAL A 1014 -30.65 9.85 -4.75
C VAL A 1014 -29.63 10.90 -4.32
N GLY A 1015 -29.97 11.66 -3.28
CA GLY A 1015 -29.05 12.58 -2.62
C GLY A 1015 -28.30 11.90 -1.48
N VAL A 1016 -26.98 12.10 -1.40
CA VAL A 1016 -26.12 11.51 -0.35
C VAL A 1016 -25.44 12.62 0.45
N TYR A 1017 -25.88 12.82 1.71
CA TYR A 1017 -25.40 13.91 2.56
C TYR A 1017 -24.74 13.39 3.84
N PHE A 1018 -23.76 14.14 4.32
CA PHE A 1018 -23.17 13.96 5.63
C PHE A 1018 -23.99 14.68 6.67
N ILE A 1019 -24.19 14.02 7.81
CA ILE A 1019 -24.88 14.60 8.96
C ILE A 1019 -24.09 14.47 10.25
N SER A 1020 -24.46 15.27 11.25
CA SER A 1020 -23.95 15.19 12.61
C SER A 1020 -24.29 13.84 13.28
N HIS A 1021 -23.84 13.64 14.52
CA HIS A 1021 -23.93 12.34 15.16
C HIS A 1021 -25.37 11.93 15.48
N VAL A 1022 -25.80 10.89 14.79
CA VAL A 1022 -27.08 10.24 14.99
C VAL A 1022 -26.84 8.95 15.77
N GLY A 1023 -26.85 9.05 17.11
CA GLY A 1023 -26.82 7.98 18.13
C GLY A 1023 -25.90 6.74 17.95
N GLY A 1024 -25.60 6.02 19.04
CA GLY A 1024 -24.96 4.69 18.93
C GLY A 1024 -23.49 4.73 18.52
N HIS A 1025 -22.71 5.54 19.24
CA HIS A 1025 -21.25 5.55 19.20
C HIS A 1025 -20.63 4.16 19.17
N LYS A 1026 -21.24 3.15 19.80
CA LYS A 1026 -20.70 1.78 19.81
C LYS A 1026 -20.54 1.19 18.39
N TYR A 1027 -21.51 1.44 17.51
CA TYR A 1027 -21.70 0.72 16.25
C TYR A 1027 -20.99 1.35 15.04
N SER A 1028 -20.90 2.68 14.98
CA SER A 1028 -20.30 3.47 13.87
C SER A 1028 -20.87 3.13 12.47
N ALA A 1029 -20.47 3.92 11.45
CA ALA A 1029 -20.97 3.77 10.08
C ALA A 1029 -22.52 3.81 9.98
N ASN A 1030 -23.13 4.75 10.70
CA ASN A 1030 -24.58 4.94 10.72
C ASN A 1030 -25.06 5.59 9.42
N MET A 1031 -26.12 5.03 8.83
CA MET A 1031 -26.76 5.49 7.62
C MET A 1031 -28.28 5.48 7.80
N LEU A 1032 -28.96 6.56 7.42
CA LEU A 1032 -30.42 6.62 7.33
C LEU A 1032 -30.81 6.74 5.86
N VAL A 1033 -31.71 5.89 5.39
CA VAL A 1033 -32.23 5.91 4.03
C VAL A 1033 -33.71 6.28 4.08
N TYR A 1034 -34.05 7.50 3.67
CA TYR A 1034 -35.42 7.95 3.47
C TYR A 1034 -35.82 7.74 2.02
N ARG A 1035 -36.94 7.05 1.76
CA ARG A 1035 -37.40 6.74 0.40
C ARG A 1035 -38.87 7.13 0.21
N ARG A 1036 -39.18 7.73 -0.94
CA ARG A 1036 -40.57 7.92 -1.40
C ARG A 1036 -41.22 6.56 -1.72
N PRO A 1037 -42.56 6.43 -1.69
CA PRO A 1037 -43.20 5.17 -2.03
C PRO A 1037 -42.89 4.79 -3.48
N ASP A 1038 -42.49 3.52 -3.68
CA ASP A 1038 -42.10 2.95 -4.97
C ASP A 1038 -41.14 3.85 -5.78
N ALA A 1039 -40.13 4.44 -5.12
CA ALA A 1039 -39.27 5.49 -5.67
C ALA A 1039 -38.69 5.23 -7.08
N PHE A 1040 -38.52 3.97 -7.48
CA PHE A 1040 -37.95 3.58 -8.78
C PHE A 1040 -38.78 2.55 -9.56
N GLY A 1041 -40.01 2.21 -9.13
CA GLY A 1041 -40.88 1.27 -9.85
C GLY A 1041 -40.47 -0.20 -9.70
N MET A 1042 -39.71 -0.56 -8.66
CA MET A 1042 -39.06 -1.88 -8.52
C MET A 1042 -39.48 -2.63 -7.26
N ASP A 1043 -40.50 -2.17 -6.54
CA ASP A 1043 -40.89 -2.74 -5.25
C ASP A 1043 -41.61 -4.12 -5.39
N GLU A 1044 -42.12 -4.51 -6.57
CA GLU A 1044 -42.95 -5.74 -6.78
C GLU A 1044 -42.32 -6.91 -7.59
N GLY A 1045 -41.10 -6.79 -8.13
CA GLY A 1045 -40.57 -7.67 -9.19
C GLY A 1045 -40.09 -9.10 -8.85
N GLU A 1046 -40.58 -9.77 -7.80
CA GLU A 1046 -40.01 -11.07 -7.36
C GLU A 1046 -40.74 -12.33 -7.90
N LYS A 1047 -41.78 -12.19 -8.73
CA LYS A 1047 -42.42 -13.34 -9.40
C LYS A 1047 -41.79 -13.73 -10.74
N GLU A 1048 -41.09 -12.83 -11.43
CA GLU A 1048 -40.59 -13.09 -12.80
C GLU A 1048 -39.12 -13.52 -12.85
N ASP A 1049 -38.31 -13.18 -11.84
CA ASP A 1049 -36.86 -13.44 -11.86
C ASP A 1049 -36.47 -14.87 -11.40
N LEU A 1050 -37.41 -15.66 -10.86
CA LEU A 1050 -37.15 -17.03 -10.37
C LEU A 1050 -37.54 -18.15 -11.35
N GLU A 1051 -38.31 -17.86 -12.42
CA GLU A 1051 -38.71 -18.84 -13.43
C GLU A 1051 -37.84 -18.82 -14.70
N LYS A 1052 -36.89 -17.87 -14.82
CA LYS A 1052 -36.06 -17.70 -16.03
C LYS A 1052 -34.72 -18.48 -16.06
N GLU A 1053 -34.47 -19.38 -15.10
CA GLU A 1053 -33.28 -20.26 -15.13
C GLU A 1053 -33.51 -21.66 -15.74
N GLU A 1054 -34.74 -22.00 -16.16
CA GLU A 1054 -35.02 -23.21 -16.94
C GLU A 1054 -35.87 -22.87 -18.17
N VAL A 1055 -35.23 -22.65 -19.32
CA VAL A 1055 -35.65 -22.98 -20.71
C VAL A 1055 -34.79 -22.13 -21.66
N GLY A 1056 -34.26 -22.79 -22.71
CA GLY A 1056 -33.29 -22.23 -23.64
C GLY A 1056 -33.83 -21.14 -24.56
N ASP A 1057 -32.88 -20.48 -25.22
CA ASP A 1057 -33.08 -19.47 -26.26
C ASP A 1057 -34.05 -19.96 -27.35
N GLU A 1058 -35.23 -19.33 -27.45
CA GLU A 1058 -35.95 -18.97 -28.67
C GLU A 1058 -37.25 -18.24 -28.27
N GLU A 1059 -37.54 -17.10 -28.91
CA GLU A 1059 -38.69 -16.19 -28.69
C GLU A 1059 -38.55 -15.08 -27.62
N GLU A 1060 -37.89 -13.96 -27.99
CA GLU A 1060 -38.35 -12.63 -27.54
C GLU A 1060 -37.99 -11.51 -28.54
N GLU A 1061 -38.20 -11.76 -29.84
CA GLU A 1061 -38.37 -10.72 -30.87
C GLU A 1061 -39.87 -10.48 -31.11
N LYS A 1062 -40.62 -10.04 -30.07
CA LYS A 1062 -42.01 -9.53 -30.26
C LYS A 1062 -42.68 -8.78 -29.09
N LYS A 1063 -41.95 -8.33 -28.07
CA LYS A 1063 -42.48 -7.46 -26.98
C LYS A 1063 -41.73 -6.13 -26.88
N LYS A 1064 -41.58 -5.45 -28.02
CA LYS A 1064 -40.96 -4.12 -28.09
C LYS A 1064 -41.82 -3.08 -28.81
N GLU A 1065 -43.14 -3.22 -28.72
CA GLU A 1065 -44.07 -2.26 -29.35
C GLU A 1065 -45.29 -1.83 -28.51
N ASP A 1066 -45.51 -2.32 -27.28
CA ASP A 1066 -46.64 -1.87 -26.45
C ASP A 1066 -46.23 -1.69 -24.97
N GLU A 1067 -45.55 -0.59 -24.65
CA GLU A 1067 -45.57 0.02 -23.29
C GLU A 1067 -44.99 1.45 -23.28
N GLY A 1068 -45.09 2.16 -24.41
CA GLY A 1068 -45.05 3.61 -24.42
C GLY A 1068 -46.43 4.13 -24.06
N GLU A 1069 -46.69 4.40 -22.78
CA GLU A 1069 -47.70 5.32 -22.21
C GLU A 1069 -48.20 4.80 -20.86
N LYS A 1070 -47.64 5.32 -19.76
CA LYS A 1070 -48.32 5.51 -18.46
C LYS A 1070 -47.52 6.47 -17.59
N GLY A 1071 -47.38 7.71 -18.06
CA GLY A 1071 -46.99 8.85 -17.23
C GLY A 1071 -48.15 9.27 -16.33
N GLY A 1072 -48.36 8.55 -15.22
CA GLY A 1072 -49.23 9.02 -14.15
C GLY A 1072 -48.44 9.87 -13.17
N GLU A 1073 -48.80 11.15 -13.01
CA GLU A 1073 -48.26 12.03 -11.96
C GLU A 1073 -48.41 11.36 -10.58
N ARG A 1074 -47.31 10.83 -10.03
CA ARG A 1074 -47.30 10.34 -8.65
C ARG A 1074 -47.36 11.53 -7.71
N LYS A 1075 -48.50 11.69 -7.03
CA LYS A 1075 -48.74 12.73 -6.03
C LYS A 1075 -47.68 12.65 -4.91
N ASP A 1076 -47.10 13.80 -4.54
CA ASP A 1076 -46.08 13.90 -3.50
C ASP A 1076 -46.68 13.64 -2.10
N VAL A 1077 -46.26 12.54 -1.46
CA VAL A 1077 -46.68 12.10 -0.10
C VAL A 1077 -45.52 12.11 0.93
N GLY A 1078 -44.37 12.68 0.55
CA GLY A 1078 -43.12 12.60 1.31
C GLY A 1078 -42.48 11.20 1.32
N ALA A 1079 -41.62 10.93 2.31
CA ALA A 1079 -40.97 9.65 2.51
C ALA A 1079 -41.95 8.61 3.09
N ALA A 1080 -42.10 7.47 2.42
CA ALA A 1080 -42.88 6.34 2.91
C ALA A 1080 -42.12 5.45 3.89
N GLN A 1081 -40.79 5.38 3.74
CA GLN A 1081 -39.96 4.50 4.55
C GLN A 1081 -38.70 5.23 5.00
N CYS A 1082 -38.27 4.97 6.23
CA CYS A 1082 -36.92 5.25 6.71
C CYS A 1082 -36.29 3.96 7.22
N ILE A 1083 -35.11 3.63 6.72
CA ILE A 1083 -34.34 2.46 7.15
C ILE A 1083 -33.06 2.97 7.80
N TRP A 1084 -32.92 2.75 9.11
CA TRP A 1084 -31.72 3.11 9.84
C TRP A 1084 -30.80 1.90 9.97
N LEU A 1085 -29.68 1.98 9.24
CA LEU A 1085 -28.63 0.98 9.23
C LEU A 1085 -27.40 1.44 10.02
N ALA A 1086 -26.67 0.49 10.60
CA ALA A 1086 -25.34 0.69 11.19
C ALA A 1086 -24.42 -0.49 10.85
N ARG A 1087 -23.14 -0.41 11.23
CA ARG A 1087 -22.13 -1.45 10.92
C ARG A 1087 -21.91 -1.70 9.42
N ILE A 1088 -22.33 -0.75 8.59
CA ILE A 1088 -22.27 -0.86 7.14
C ILE A 1088 -20.80 -0.83 6.73
N ARG A 1089 -20.41 -1.73 5.83
CA ARG A 1089 -19.09 -1.71 5.20
C ARG A 1089 -19.25 -1.24 3.76
N PRO A 1090 -18.19 -0.74 3.10
CA PRO A 1090 -18.36 -0.33 1.72
C PRO A 1090 -18.68 -1.52 0.80
N GLU A 1091 -18.31 -2.74 1.18
CA GLU A 1091 -18.73 -4.00 0.55
C GLU A 1091 -20.26 -4.21 0.57
N ASP A 1092 -20.97 -3.59 1.52
CA ASP A 1092 -22.43 -3.69 1.63
C ASP A 1092 -23.15 -2.64 0.78
N CYS A 1093 -22.45 -1.60 0.30
CA CYS A 1093 -23.06 -0.48 -0.43
C CYS A 1093 -23.76 -0.91 -1.72
N GLU A 1094 -23.23 -1.90 -2.44
CA GLU A 1094 -23.88 -2.45 -3.63
C GLU A 1094 -25.27 -3.00 -3.31
N ASN A 1095 -25.37 -3.81 -2.25
CA ASN A 1095 -26.63 -4.42 -1.84
C ASN A 1095 -27.58 -3.38 -1.23
N VAL A 1096 -27.05 -2.40 -0.48
CA VAL A 1096 -27.84 -1.27 0.02
C VAL A 1096 -28.47 -0.52 -1.15
N VAL A 1097 -27.72 -0.24 -2.23
CA VAL A 1097 -28.31 0.40 -3.42
C VAL A 1097 -29.34 -0.53 -4.07
N ARG A 1098 -28.97 -1.77 -4.39
CA ARG A 1098 -29.81 -2.70 -5.15
C ARG A 1098 -31.11 -3.09 -4.47
N TYR A 1099 -31.10 -3.26 -3.15
CA TYR A 1099 -32.23 -3.78 -2.40
C TYR A 1099 -32.87 -2.74 -1.49
N THR A 1100 -32.08 -1.93 -0.76
CA THR A 1100 -32.61 -0.96 0.20
C THR A 1100 -33.07 0.34 -0.46
N VAL A 1101 -32.27 0.88 -1.38
CA VAL A 1101 -32.61 2.12 -2.08
C VAL A 1101 -33.57 1.86 -3.23
N LEU A 1102 -33.33 0.85 -4.07
CA LEU A 1102 -34.17 0.60 -5.25
C LEU A 1102 -35.47 -0.15 -4.95
N ARG A 1103 -35.47 -1.09 -3.98
CA ARG A 1103 -36.61 -2.02 -3.73
C ARG A 1103 -37.20 -1.94 -2.32
N GLY A 1104 -36.65 -1.08 -1.46
CA GLY A 1104 -37.07 -0.93 -0.07
C GLY A 1104 -36.91 -2.10 0.88
N LYS A 1105 -36.09 -3.07 0.51
CA LYS A 1105 -35.80 -4.24 1.34
C LYS A 1105 -34.60 -3.98 2.24
N VAL A 1106 -34.71 -4.41 3.49
CA VAL A 1106 -33.58 -4.36 4.43
C VAL A 1106 -32.63 -5.50 4.11
N VAL A 1107 -31.37 -5.18 3.85
CA VAL A 1107 -30.30 -6.17 3.64
C VAL A 1107 -29.70 -6.53 4.99
N LYS A 1108 -29.55 -7.83 5.26
CA LYS A 1108 -28.95 -8.38 6.50
C LYS A 1108 -29.55 -7.75 7.79
N PRO A 1109 -30.88 -7.82 7.98
CA PRO A 1109 -31.57 -7.12 9.06
C PRO A 1109 -30.99 -7.43 10.45
N GLU A 1110 -30.65 -8.68 10.74
CA GLU A 1110 -30.08 -9.10 12.04
C GLU A 1110 -28.76 -8.40 12.41
N SER A 1111 -27.98 -7.98 11.40
CA SER A 1111 -26.63 -7.46 11.62
C SER A 1111 -26.50 -5.95 11.42
N GLN A 1112 -27.35 -5.35 10.58
CA GLN A 1112 -27.23 -3.96 10.15
C GLN A 1112 -28.44 -3.11 10.51
N LEU A 1113 -29.62 -3.70 10.69
CA LEU A 1113 -30.82 -2.93 11.01
C LEU A 1113 -30.76 -2.46 12.46
N ARG A 1114 -30.92 -1.15 12.63
CA ARG A 1114 -31.02 -0.53 13.94
C ARG A 1114 -32.47 -0.22 14.30
N GLY A 1115 -33.24 0.22 13.30
CA GLY A 1115 -34.66 0.48 13.37
C GLY A 1115 -35.10 1.30 12.16
N GLY A 1116 -36.28 1.89 12.22
CA GLY A 1116 -36.89 2.60 11.10
C GLY A 1116 -38.41 2.63 11.18
N PHE A 1117 -39.01 3.13 10.13
CA PHE A 1117 -40.45 3.12 9.96
C PHE A 1117 -40.84 2.81 8.51
N ASP A 1118 -42.02 2.25 8.36
CA ASP A 1118 -42.74 2.04 7.11
C ASP A 1118 -44.16 2.58 7.29
N ARG A 1119 -44.40 3.79 6.77
CA ARG A 1119 -45.71 4.47 6.83
C ARG A 1119 -46.75 3.77 5.96
N GLY A 1120 -46.35 3.04 4.93
CA GLY A 1120 -47.26 2.27 4.07
C GLY A 1120 -47.82 1.07 4.81
N ARG A 1121 -47.00 0.41 5.64
CA ARG A 1121 -47.40 -0.75 6.46
C ARG A 1121 -47.83 -0.40 7.88
N GLY A 1122 -47.71 0.86 8.29
CA GLY A 1122 -47.98 1.30 9.67
C GLY A 1122 -47.01 0.73 10.71
N LEU A 1123 -45.82 0.30 10.28
CA LEU A 1123 -44.82 -0.32 11.15
C LEU A 1123 -43.79 0.70 11.57
N THR A 1124 -43.57 0.84 12.88
CA THR A 1124 -42.49 1.64 13.44
C THR A 1124 -41.71 0.75 14.40
N SER A 1125 -40.39 0.78 14.30
CA SER A 1125 -39.52 0.02 15.18
C SER A 1125 -38.26 0.82 15.45
N TRP A 1126 -38.03 1.17 16.70
CA TRP A 1126 -36.87 1.93 17.13
C TRP A 1126 -36.11 1.11 18.15
#